data_AF-A0A1F7I5L0-F1
#
_entry.id   AF-A0A1F7I5L0-F1
#
_cell.length_a   1.000
_cell.length_b   1.000
_cell.length_c   1.000
_cell.angle_alpha   90.00
_cell.angle_beta   90.00
_cell.angle_gamma   90.00
#
_symmetry.space_group_name_H-M   'P 1'
#
loop_
_entity.id
_entity.type
_entity.pdbx_description
1 polymer ?
#
loop_
_entity_poly.entity_id
_entity_poly.type
_entity_poly.pdbx_seq_one_letter_code
_entity_poly.pdbx_strand_id
1 'polypeptide(L)'
;MPAIRDFATNYTTSTTGTTITIPMPAYQENDLLVAVLCADTGTGTWSLTGWTALFHQTNTSQLAVLYKIASTSESDPTFTRTVQETFNGSVISVRDINTTNPFGSTPVYTATNQAAAAKYTMSTITTTVANSLILYAVSNAVAGVPSLIEGPVILLYGQDGSAESSGVGWGFMPATGTTPNNVTCSNVATGAGVKATIQIAAPSGGATIIPAYCPDDTSVYINPINGTTAYNGNAALAATADTLFGTSLNGTTVADATVAAAADYGLNPYHSTGRLTSISGSKNWAGAALDLSAGNNVDVSSKNILVHTGPSTPGQIQRLSPVADFKGICFGMLSSAGNYKVWQVHGAGTTYNFDRDVPLVINSDNTSGLMESTGTFNPAAADVFGFWVAGSGVSTTIWDFYSLWMLDTVTVAGGNAAEPVGIPGMVSAASVGHERKSLLQQGDNQVLVLGPVQFGNGGTNPIYLDLNATAIEFPRQYNFASKTVNYCSVDNVAGLTYYAGAGDTIKHRNSVVSSASKFHWKFHASSSTSAAYDFSGLQIIGAGTITLLNNLSLSGVTWSNCSNFNSAGSYLNNCAISATTSTSALTVSSTANMGRITNTSFTNNHNGDIGHSIELTTVGTYTFDNITFSGGGVAKRNFNTGTGVNSSTDIATTDAAHGYTDGDAIYYQDQGGAQNIGLTDGALYYVNSQTATTLSFHTTKADAIADTSRVNLTSVGSETHYIYSAKADVYNNSGGVITINVLSGGSTPTIRESNSSSTIINNAVNLTVTVKDEAGAIVQNARVAMYKTSDSLEIMNALTNASGIVSTTYNYTTDTPIIVRVRKSSTGTKYIPVNATGTIQSSGFNLTVTFIADSVAT
;
A
#
# COMPACT_ATOMS: atom_id res chain seq x y z
N MET A 1 7.31 -23.11 16.55
CA MET A 1 8.36 -23.15 15.54
C MET A 1 9.56 -22.68 16.32
N PRO A 2 10.67 -23.41 16.24
CA PRO A 2 11.88 -23.00 16.92
C PRO A 2 12.17 -21.53 16.62
N ALA A 3 12.42 -20.72 17.63
CA ALA A 3 12.63 -19.29 17.44
C ALA A 3 13.92 -18.86 18.11
N ILE A 4 14.66 -17.96 17.47
CA ILE A 4 15.81 -17.33 18.11
C ILE A 4 15.29 -16.54 19.30
N ARG A 5 15.84 -16.81 20.50
CA ARG A 5 15.57 -16.03 21.70
C ARG A 5 16.55 -14.88 21.81
N ASP A 6 17.82 -15.20 21.74
CA ASP A 6 18.93 -14.25 21.88
C ASP A 6 20.23 -14.89 21.37
N PHE A 7 21.26 -14.07 21.17
CA PHE A 7 22.60 -14.52 20.79
C PHE A 7 23.68 -13.60 21.35
N ALA A 8 24.87 -14.14 21.50
CA ALA A 8 26.05 -13.39 21.91
C ALA A 8 27.25 -13.83 21.06
N THR A 9 28.17 -12.90 20.81
CA THR A 9 29.38 -13.11 20.02
C THR A 9 30.62 -12.73 20.81
N ASN A 10 31.76 -13.33 20.49
CA ASN A 10 33.08 -12.86 20.91
C ASN A 10 34.13 -13.23 19.85
N TYR A 11 35.27 -12.53 19.84
CA TYR A 11 36.39 -12.80 18.94
C TYR A 11 37.75 -12.61 19.61
N THR A 12 38.78 -13.19 19.02
CA THR A 12 40.17 -12.98 19.41
C THR A 12 40.99 -12.51 18.21
N THR A 13 41.60 -11.33 18.34
CA THR A 13 42.48 -10.73 17.30
C THR A 13 43.93 -11.20 17.39
N SER A 14 44.27 -11.99 18.42
CA SER A 14 45.63 -12.49 18.65
C SER A 14 45.80 -13.87 18.01
N THR A 15 46.81 -14.02 17.14
CA THR A 15 47.21 -15.31 16.56
C THR A 15 47.84 -16.28 17.57
N THR A 16 47.92 -15.91 18.85
CA THR A 16 48.52 -16.74 19.92
C THR A 16 47.49 -17.32 20.90
N GLY A 17 46.20 -17.04 20.70
CA GLY A 17 45.13 -17.54 21.58
C GLY A 17 44.83 -19.01 21.32
N THR A 18 44.61 -19.81 22.37
CA THR A 18 44.07 -21.19 22.26
C THR A 18 42.64 -21.30 22.76
N THR A 19 42.05 -20.20 23.23
CA THR A 19 40.73 -20.22 23.87
C THR A 19 39.89 -19.02 23.47
N ILE A 20 38.58 -19.23 23.38
CA ILE A 20 37.58 -18.17 23.25
C ILE A 20 36.49 -18.39 24.30
N THR A 21 36.16 -17.35 25.07
CA THR A 21 35.06 -17.38 26.04
C THR A 21 33.93 -16.51 25.52
N ILE A 22 32.75 -17.06 25.31
CA ILE A 22 31.63 -16.33 24.72
C ILE A 22 30.63 -16.02 25.84
N PRO A 23 30.14 -14.78 25.98
CA PRO A 23 29.09 -14.47 26.92
C PRO A 23 27.85 -15.35 26.66
N MET A 24 27.18 -15.80 27.71
CA MET A 24 25.93 -16.52 27.54
C MET A 24 24.81 -15.53 27.14
N PRO A 25 24.10 -15.75 26.02
CA PRO A 25 22.92 -14.95 25.68
C PRO A 25 21.79 -15.20 26.69
N ALA A 26 20.70 -14.44 26.63
CA ALA A 26 19.49 -14.79 27.37
C ALA A 26 18.99 -16.19 26.94
N TYR A 27 18.76 -17.06 27.93
CA TYR A 27 18.25 -18.42 27.73
C TYR A 27 17.25 -18.80 28.83
N GLN A 28 16.54 -19.89 28.60
CA GLN A 28 15.73 -20.60 29.58
C GLN A 28 16.10 -22.09 29.54
N GLU A 29 15.77 -22.80 30.63
CA GLU A 29 15.88 -24.26 30.65
C GLU A 29 15.12 -24.85 29.45
N ASN A 30 15.73 -25.85 28.80
CA ASN A 30 15.25 -26.53 27.59
C ASN A 30 15.38 -25.75 26.26
N ASP A 31 15.95 -24.55 26.26
CA ASP A 31 16.40 -23.95 25.00
C ASP A 31 17.55 -24.77 24.40
N LEU A 32 17.65 -24.80 23.08
CA LEU A 32 18.84 -25.30 22.38
C LEU A 32 19.88 -24.18 22.35
N LEU A 33 21.03 -24.42 22.95
CA LEU A 33 22.19 -23.57 22.81
C LEU A 33 23.04 -24.11 21.66
N VAL A 34 23.29 -23.27 20.65
CA VAL A 34 24.12 -23.59 19.49
C VAL A 34 25.35 -22.69 19.52
N ALA A 35 26.53 -23.28 19.66
CA ALA A 35 27.79 -22.55 19.52
C ALA A 35 28.31 -22.68 18.08
N VAL A 36 28.54 -21.55 17.42
CA VAL A 36 29.14 -21.48 16.08
C VAL A 36 30.54 -20.92 16.24
N LEU A 37 31.55 -21.77 16.03
CA LEU A 37 32.96 -21.40 16.20
C LEU A 37 33.69 -21.45 14.88
N CYS A 38 34.51 -20.45 14.65
CA CYS A 38 35.24 -20.24 13.43
C CYS A 38 36.72 -20.00 13.75
N ALA A 39 37.60 -20.42 12.84
CA ALA A 39 39.03 -20.20 12.96
C ALA A 39 39.65 -19.98 11.58
N ASP A 40 40.71 -19.17 11.52
CA ASP A 40 41.35 -18.78 10.26
C ASP A 40 41.99 -19.95 9.52
N THR A 41 42.51 -20.94 10.25
CA THR A 41 43.10 -22.14 9.64
C THR A 41 42.19 -23.36 9.77
N GLY A 42 42.23 -24.24 8.78
CA GLY A 42 41.58 -25.56 8.84
C GLY A 42 42.22 -26.55 9.83
N THR A 43 43.36 -26.21 10.43
CA THR A 43 44.14 -27.11 11.30
C THR A 43 43.79 -26.95 12.77
N GLY A 44 43.54 -28.08 13.45
CA GLY A 44 43.24 -28.11 14.88
C GLY A 44 41.82 -28.59 15.18
N THR A 45 41.57 -28.88 16.45
CA THR A 45 40.30 -29.42 16.95
C THR A 45 39.82 -28.61 18.14
N TRP A 46 38.50 -28.43 18.21
CA TRP A 46 37.84 -27.79 19.35
C TRP A 46 37.56 -28.81 20.45
N SER A 47 37.73 -28.39 21.71
CA SER A 47 37.32 -29.15 22.89
C SER A 47 35.80 -29.27 22.94
N LEU A 48 35.31 -30.43 23.40
CA LEU A 48 33.89 -30.77 23.52
C LEU A 48 33.41 -30.77 24.98
N THR A 49 34.17 -30.22 25.92
CA THR A 49 33.83 -30.29 27.35
C THR A 49 32.46 -29.66 27.63
N GLY A 50 31.46 -30.48 27.96
CA GLY A 50 30.09 -30.05 28.25
C GLY A 50 29.22 -29.71 27.03
N TRP A 51 29.70 -30.01 25.81
CA TRP A 51 29.01 -29.72 24.55
C TRP A 51 29.12 -30.90 23.58
N THR A 52 28.11 -31.06 22.72
CA THR A 52 28.12 -32.09 21.68
C THR A 52 28.45 -31.45 20.34
N ALA A 53 29.41 -32.02 19.59
CA ALA A 53 29.65 -31.57 18.22
C ALA A 53 28.52 -32.02 17.29
N LEU A 54 27.97 -31.08 16.52
CA LEU A 54 27.16 -31.40 15.35
C LEU A 54 28.06 -31.75 14.16
N PHE A 55 29.04 -30.88 13.88
CA PHE A 55 30.08 -31.13 12.88
C PHE A 55 31.32 -30.25 13.09
N HIS A 56 32.42 -30.67 12.47
CA HIS A 56 33.62 -29.88 12.23
C HIS A 56 33.94 -29.96 10.73
N GLN A 57 33.88 -28.82 10.04
CA GLN A 57 34.19 -28.75 8.61
C GLN A 57 35.37 -27.81 8.41
N THR A 58 36.32 -28.23 7.58
CA THR A 58 37.61 -27.55 7.39
C THR A 58 37.88 -27.31 5.91
N ASN A 59 38.39 -26.14 5.60
CA ASN A 59 38.97 -25.72 4.34
C ASN A 59 40.21 -24.88 4.63
N THR A 60 40.34 -23.69 4.02
CA THR A 60 41.28 -22.66 4.44
C THR A 60 40.94 -22.18 5.85
N SER A 61 39.66 -21.93 6.15
CA SER A 61 39.11 -21.73 7.50
C SER A 61 38.52 -23.02 8.10
N GLN A 62 38.11 -22.98 9.36
CA GLN A 62 37.29 -24.01 10.00
C GLN A 62 35.96 -23.43 10.46
N LEU A 63 34.88 -24.19 10.26
CA LEU A 63 33.56 -23.96 10.87
C LEU A 63 33.19 -25.18 11.74
N ALA A 64 32.95 -24.92 13.01
CA ALA A 64 32.56 -25.89 14.00
C ALA A 64 31.20 -25.49 14.58
N VAL A 65 30.27 -26.45 14.62
CA VAL A 65 28.98 -26.24 15.29
C VAL A 65 28.83 -27.24 16.42
N LEU A 66 28.64 -26.72 17.63
CA LEU A 66 28.45 -27.47 18.85
C LEU A 66 27.10 -27.11 19.44
N TYR A 67 26.52 -28.00 20.23
CA TYR A 67 25.24 -27.72 20.87
C TYR A 67 25.10 -28.41 22.22
N LYS A 68 24.14 -27.90 23.00
CA LYS A 68 23.58 -28.57 24.18
C LYS A 68 22.16 -28.06 24.45
N ILE A 69 21.42 -28.79 25.26
CA ILE A 69 20.15 -28.29 25.82
C ILE A 69 20.47 -27.54 27.11
N ALA A 70 19.99 -26.31 27.22
CA ALA A 70 20.20 -25.46 28.38
C ALA A 70 19.58 -26.09 29.63
N SER A 71 20.37 -26.14 30.70
CA SER A 71 19.89 -26.45 32.05
C SER A 71 19.28 -25.22 32.72
N THR A 72 18.93 -25.34 34.00
CA THR A 72 18.42 -24.21 34.82
C THR A 72 19.48 -23.13 35.08
N SER A 73 20.77 -23.44 34.90
CA SER A 73 21.87 -22.49 35.10
C SER A 73 23.08 -22.86 34.24
N GLU A 74 23.42 -21.98 33.31
CA GLU A 74 24.56 -22.03 32.42
C GLU A 74 25.50 -20.86 32.69
N SER A 75 26.81 -21.11 32.60
CA SER A 75 27.86 -20.09 32.62
C SER A 75 28.41 -19.84 31.23
N ASP A 76 29.10 -18.71 31.04
CA ASP A 76 29.84 -18.39 29.82
C ASP A 76 30.76 -19.57 29.40
N PRO A 77 30.59 -20.15 28.20
CA PRO A 77 31.42 -21.26 27.75
C PRO A 77 32.77 -20.76 27.28
N THR A 78 33.83 -21.45 27.73
CA THR A 78 35.17 -21.33 27.17
C THR A 78 35.46 -22.51 26.27
N PHE A 79 35.63 -22.25 24.97
CA PHE A 79 36.04 -23.24 24.00
C PHE A 79 37.55 -23.17 23.81
N THR A 80 38.22 -24.33 23.88
CA THR A 80 39.67 -24.46 23.72
C THR A 80 39.98 -25.17 22.41
N ARG A 81 41.01 -24.71 21.70
CA ARG A 81 41.52 -25.31 20.46
C ARG A 81 42.95 -25.80 20.65
N THR A 82 43.33 -26.84 19.90
CA THR A 82 44.67 -27.44 19.96
C THR A 82 45.77 -26.62 19.27
N VAL A 83 45.40 -25.59 18.51
CA VAL A 83 46.30 -24.72 17.75
C VAL A 83 46.02 -23.27 18.12
N GLN A 84 47.08 -22.47 18.19
CA GLN A 84 46.98 -21.03 18.41
C GLN A 84 46.54 -20.33 17.12
N GLU A 85 45.47 -19.53 17.18
CA GLU A 85 44.96 -18.78 16.02
C GLU A 85 44.07 -17.60 16.44
N THR A 86 43.57 -16.86 15.45
CA THR A 86 42.39 -16.00 15.58
C THR A 86 41.10 -16.80 15.50
N PHE A 87 40.09 -16.38 16.28
CA PHE A 87 38.80 -17.04 16.39
C PHE A 87 37.66 -16.02 16.38
N ASN A 88 36.55 -16.40 15.75
CA ASN A 88 35.23 -15.87 16.07
C ASN A 88 34.38 -16.98 16.67
N GLY A 89 33.49 -16.59 17.57
CA GLY A 89 32.55 -17.51 18.17
C GLY A 89 31.25 -16.82 18.53
N SER A 90 30.16 -17.55 18.41
CA SER A 90 28.88 -17.16 18.98
C SER A 90 28.23 -18.29 19.77
N VAL A 91 27.30 -17.90 20.64
CA VAL A 91 26.30 -18.80 21.23
C VAL A 91 24.94 -18.23 20.91
N ILE A 92 24.08 -19.07 20.34
CA ILE A 92 22.71 -18.75 19.95
C ILE A 92 21.76 -19.57 20.80
N SER A 93 20.79 -18.92 21.44
CA SER A 93 19.72 -19.58 22.18
C SER A 93 18.46 -19.70 21.32
N VAL A 94 17.96 -20.92 21.16
CA VAL A 94 16.78 -21.23 20.35
C VAL A 94 15.71 -21.92 21.21
N ARG A 95 14.55 -21.27 21.34
CA ARG A 95 13.41 -21.76 22.12
C ARG A 95 12.43 -22.57 21.26
N ASP A 96 11.48 -23.26 21.90
CA ASP A 96 10.41 -24.05 21.24
C ASP A 96 10.97 -25.10 20.26
N ILE A 97 11.93 -25.91 20.75
CA ILE A 97 12.65 -26.93 19.99
C ILE A 97 12.27 -28.35 20.41
N ASN A 98 12.64 -29.34 19.59
CA ASN A 98 12.66 -30.73 20.01
C ASN A 98 13.86 -30.99 20.94
N THR A 99 13.63 -31.14 22.24
CA THR A 99 14.71 -31.30 23.23
C THR A 99 15.43 -32.65 23.11
N THR A 100 14.77 -33.67 22.54
CA THR A 100 15.37 -35.00 22.34
C THR A 100 16.17 -35.07 21.04
N ASN A 101 15.61 -34.54 19.96
CA ASN A 101 16.16 -34.62 18.61
C ASN A 101 16.20 -33.23 17.95
N PRO A 102 17.01 -32.28 18.46
CA PRO A 102 16.97 -30.88 18.05
C PRO A 102 17.32 -30.65 16.58
N PHE A 103 17.97 -31.60 15.91
CA PHE A 103 18.33 -31.53 14.49
C PHE A 103 17.60 -32.58 13.62
N GLY A 104 16.55 -33.21 14.15
CA GLY A 104 15.88 -34.37 13.56
C GLY A 104 16.36 -35.70 14.16
N SER A 105 15.60 -36.78 13.94
CA SER A 105 15.94 -38.13 14.46
C SER A 105 17.29 -38.64 13.97
N THR A 106 17.66 -38.23 12.76
CA THR A 106 19.02 -38.20 12.26
C THR A 106 19.35 -36.74 12.01
N PRO A 107 20.45 -36.19 12.56
CA PRO A 107 20.79 -34.78 12.36
C PRO A 107 20.84 -34.39 10.88
N VAL A 108 20.06 -33.37 10.51
CA VAL A 108 19.98 -32.86 9.14
C VAL A 108 20.77 -31.56 9.02
N TYR A 109 21.92 -31.63 8.37
CA TYR A 109 22.73 -30.47 8.01
C TYR A 109 23.55 -30.77 6.76
N THR A 110 24.02 -29.71 6.10
CA THR A 110 25.06 -29.78 5.06
C THR A 110 26.13 -28.78 5.41
N ALA A 111 27.37 -29.22 5.62
CA ALA A 111 28.55 -28.37 5.79
C ALA A 111 29.53 -28.66 4.65
N THR A 112 29.90 -27.64 3.87
CA THR A 112 30.72 -27.81 2.67
C THR A 112 31.75 -26.71 2.53
N ASN A 113 32.81 -27.04 1.79
CA ASN A 113 33.82 -26.07 1.42
C ASN A 113 33.21 -25.03 0.47
N GLN A 114 33.57 -23.78 0.70
CA GLN A 114 33.30 -22.67 -0.19
C GLN A 114 34.62 -22.28 -0.88
N ALA A 115 34.56 -22.11 -2.21
CA ALA A 115 35.67 -21.63 -3.00
C ALA A 115 35.75 -20.10 -2.93
N ALA A 116 36.94 -19.53 -3.09
CA ALA A 116 37.16 -18.09 -2.99
C ALA A 116 36.23 -17.29 -3.92
N ALA A 117 35.27 -16.60 -3.34
CA ALA A 117 34.28 -15.81 -4.06
C ALA A 117 33.73 -14.68 -3.19
N ALA A 118 33.45 -13.53 -3.81
CA ALA A 118 32.81 -12.39 -3.14
C ALA A 118 31.29 -12.55 -3.01
N LYS A 119 30.67 -13.37 -3.88
CA LYS A 119 29.24 -13.69 -3.89
C LYS A 119 29.06 -15.19 -4.15
N TYR A 120 28.24 -15.89 -3.36
CA TYR A 120 27.99 -17.32 -3.57
C TYR A 120 26.71 -17.82 -2.88
N THR A 121 26.13 -18.90 -3.43
CA THR A 121 24.94 -19.55 -2.86
C THR A 121 25.29 -20.38 -1.63
N MET A 122 24.43 -20.34 -0.62
CA MET A 122 24.47 -21.23 0.55
C MET A 122 24.19 -22.69 0.18
N SER A 123 24.61 -23.63 1.02
CA SER A 123 24.20 -25.03 0.85
C SER A 123 22.71 -25.21 1.09
N THR A 124 22.11 -26.25 0.51
CA THR A 124 20.72 -26.63 0.78
C THR A 124 20.65 -27.93 1.57
N ILE A 125 19.53 -28.14 2.28
CA ILE A 125 19.18 -29.39 2.95
C ILE A 125 17.74 -29.74 2.62
N THR A 126 17.39 -31.03 2.74
CA THR A 126 16.00 -31.47 2.74
C THR A 126 15.57 -31.71 4.18
N THR A 127 14.64 -30.88 4.67
CA THR A 127 14.15 -31.00 6.04
C THR A 127 13.34 -32.28 6.24
N THR A 128 13.54 -32.94 7.37
CA THR A 128 12.83 -34.18 7.75
C THR A 128 11.60 -33.93 8.60
N VAL A 129 11.46 -32.72 9.15
CA VAL A 129 10.30 -32.28 9.92
C VAL A 129 9.82 -30.91 9.44
N ALA A 130 8.51 -30.74 9.43
CA ALA A 130 7.85 -29.46 9.17
C ALA A 130 8.16 -28.45 10.28
N ASN A 131 7.82 -27.17 10.05
CA ASN A 131 7.95 -26.10 11.05
C ASN A 131 9.38 -25.88 11.57
N SER A 132 10.39 -26.19 10.74
CA SER A 132 11.80 -26.12 11.12
C SER A 132 12.37 -24.72 10.94
N LEU A 133 13.16 -24.28 11.92
CA LEU A 133 14.07 -23.15 11.76
C LEU A 133 15.31 -23.64 11.02
N ILE A 134 15.78 -22.86 10.07
CA ILE A 134 17.00 -23.15 9.32
C ILE A 134 18.06 -22.14 9.72
N LEU A 135 19.19 -22.61 10.24
CA LEU A 135 20.37 -21.77 10.46
C LEU A 135 21.31 -21.90 9.26
N TYR A 136 21.81 -20.76 8.82
CA TYR A 136 22.82 -20.63 7.79
C TYR A 136 24.06 -20.01 8.41
N ALA A 137 25.17 -20.75 8.41
CA ALA A 137 26.41 -20.33 9.04
C ALA A 137 27.56 -20.31 8.03
N VAL A 138 28.42 -19.30 8.13
CA VAL A 138 29.54 -19.09 7.22
C VAL A 138 30.79 -18.73 8.03
N SER A 139 31.93 -19.27 7.59
CA SER A 139 33.26 -18.82 7.99
C SER A 139 34.09 -18.53 6.74
N ASN A 140 34.87 -17.46 6.75
CA ASN A 140 35.82 -17.10 5.70
C ASN A 140 37.21 -16.85 6.31
N ALA A 141 38.26 -17.32 5.66
CA ALA A 141 39.67 -17.06 6.03
C ALA A 141 40.18 -15.72 5.48
N VAL A 142 39.37 -14.65 5.63
CA VAL A 142 39.74 -13.28 5.25
C VAL A 142 39.06 -12.27 6.18
N ALA A 143 39.64 -11.08 6.29
CA ALA A 143 39.02 -9.89 6.88
C ALA A 143 37.90 -9.37 5.96
N GLY A 144 36.70 -9.92 6.12
CA GLY A 144 35.57 -9.63 5.25
C GLY A 144 34.32 -10.32 5.76
N VAL A 145 33.48 -9.56 6.47
CA VAL A 145 32.27 -10.08 7.10
C VAL A 145 31.32 -10.69 6.06
N PRO A 146 31.02 -12.00 6.15
CA PRO A 146 30.01 -12.60 5.31
C PRO A 146 28.62 -12.18 5.79
N SER A 147 27.82 -11.65 4.87
CA SER A 147 26.45 -11.24 5.10
C SER A 147 25.52 -12.07 4.20
N LEU A 148 24.53 -12.71 4.81
CA LEU A 148 23.46 -13.39 4.06
C LEU A 148 22.45 -12.34 3.63
N ILE A 149 22.50 -12.03 2.34
CA ILE A 149 21.90 -10.81 1.80
C ILE A 149 20.74 -11.09 0.85
N GLU A 150 20.65 -12.24 0.18
CA GLU A 150 19.53 -12.54 -0.74
C GLU A 150 18.85 -13.85 -0.38
N GLY A 151 17.56 -13.91 -0.73
CA GLY A 151 16.67 -15.03 -0.47
C GLY A 151 15.89 -14.87 0.85
N PRO A 152 15.04 -15.84 1.18
CA PRO A 152 14.23 -15.87 2.40
C PRO A 152 15.08 -16.15 3.66
N VAL A 153 15.90 -15.17 4.03
CA VAL A 153 16.83 -15.22 5.16
C VAL A 153 16.80 -13.90 5.90
N ILE A 154 16.95 -13.96 7.22
CA ILE A 154 17.18 -12.80 8.08
C ILE A 154 18.58 -12.95 8.65
N LEU A 155 19.44 -11.94 8.46
CA LEU A 155 20.76 -11.94 9.09
C LEU A 155 20.58 -11.83 10.60
N LEU A 156 21.22 -12.73 11.34
CA LEU A 156 21.29 -12.63 12.80
C LEU A 156 22.46 -11.72 13.20
N TYR A 157 23.66 -12.02 12.68
CA TYR A 157 24.84 -11.20 12.87
C TYR A 157 25.91 -11.50 11.81
N GLY A 158 26.84 -10.56 11.67
CA GLY A 158 28.14 -10.74 11.02
C GLY A 158 29.25 -10.33 11.99
N GLN A 159 30.44 -10.91 11.83
CA GLN A 159 31.55 -10.74 12.76
C GLN A 159 32.90 -10.77 12.05
N ASP A 160 33.77 -9.81 12.41
CA ASP A 160 35.14 -9.69 11.91
C ASP A 160 36.16 -10.00 13.02
N GLY A 161 37.01 -11.00 12.78
CA GLY A 161 38.12 -11.44 13.62
C GLY A 161 39.49 -11.01 13.10
N SER A 162 39.56 -10.02 12.22
CA SER A 162 40.76 -9.48 11.55
C SER A 162 41.41 -10.40 10.51
N ALA A 163 41.63 -11.68 10.79
CA ALA A 163 42.12 -12.64 9.80
C ALA A 163 41.02 -13.58 9.31
N GLU A 164 40.00 -13.78 10.14
CA GLU A 164 38.87 -14.65 9.86
C GLU A 164 37.56 -13.92 10.17
N SER A 165 36.51 -14.23 9.42
CA SER A 165 35.20 -13.61 9.57
C SER A 165 34.11 -14.67 9.56
N SER A 166 33.01 -14.40 10.25
CA SER A 166 31.86 -15.31 10.31
C SER A 166 30.54 -14.56 10.24
N GLY A 167 29.49 -15.29 9.88
CA GLY A 167 28.15 -14.72 9.75
C GLY A 167 27.11 -15.81 9.90
N VAL A 168 26.01 -15.45 10.55
CA VAL A 168 24.86 -16.34 10.74
C VAL A 168 23.59 -15.62 10.33
N GLY A 169 22.78 -16.31 9.55
CA GLY A 169 21.42 -15.93 9.21
C GLY A 169 20.46 -17.08 9.47
N TRP A 170 19.18 -16.81 9.41
CA TRP A 170 18.16 -17.82 9.65
C TRP A 170 16.94 -17.64 8.74
N GLY A 171 16.25 -18.74 8.47
CA GLY A 171 14.99 -18.78 7.71
C GLY A 171 14.09 -19.89 8.23
N PHE A 172 12.94 -20.13 7.59
CA PHE A 172 11.98 -21.15 8.02
C PHE A 172 11.50 -22.04 6.89
N MET A 173 11.22 -23.30 7.25
CA MET A 173 10.55 -24.28 6.42
C MET A 173 9.25 -24.71 7.09
N PRO A 174 8.08 -24.20 6.67
CA PRO A 174 6.78 -24.59 7.26
C PRO A 174 6.43 -26.04 6.93
N ALA A 175 6.83 -26.53 5.75
CA ALA A 175 6.64 -27.91 5.31
C ALA A 175 8.00 -28.60 5.13
N THR A 176 8.00 -29.93 5.21
CA THR A 176 9.19 -30.73 4.84
C THR A 176 9.53 -30.51 3.38
N GLY A 177 10.82 -30.36 3.07
CA GLY A 177 11.28 -30.16 1.70
C GLY A 177 12.67 -29.56 1.63
N THR A 178 13.11 -29.26 0.42
CA THR A 178 14.41 -28.63 0.17
C THR A 178 14.35 -27.16 0.55
N THR A 179 15.34 -26.69 1.33
CA THR A 179 15.46 -25.28 1.68
C THR A 179 15.66 -24.41 0.44
N PRO A 180 15.12 -23.17 0.44
CA PRO A 180 15.33 -22.22 -0.64
C PRO A 180 16.81 -21.85 -0.78
N ASN A 181 17.15 -21.33 -1.96
CA ASN A 181 18.48 -20.80 -2.23
C ASN A 181 18.64 -19.43 -1.57
N ASN A 182 19.66 -19.29 -0.72
CA ASN A 182 20.09 -18.02 -0.16
C ASN A 182 21.49 -17.68 -0.68
N VAL A 183 21.81 -16.40 -0.72
CA VAL A 183 23.11 -15.91 -1.21
C VAL A 183 23.82 -15.13 -0.12
N THR A 184 25.13 -15.39 -0.02
CA THR A 184 26.05 -14.68 0.85
C THR A 184 26.93 -13.75 0.03
N CYS A 185 27.19 -12.57 0.58
CA CYS A 185 28.18 -11.61 0.11
C CYS A 185 29.32 -11.49 1.14
N SER A 186 30.57 -11.50 0.68
CA SER A 186 31.78 -11.22 1.46
C SER A 186 32.35 -9.90 0.96
N ASN A 187 32.22 -8.85 1.78
CA ASN A 187 32.21 -7.43 1.39
C ASN A 187 33.16 -6.99 0.26
N VAL A 188 34.43 -7.39 0.20
CA VAL A 188 35.37 -6.75 -0.76
C VAL A 188 36.59 -7.63 -1.06
N ALA A 189 36.58 -8.89 -0.63
CA ALA A 189 37.67 -9.81 -0.86
C ALA A 189 37.11 -11.19 -1.18
N THR A 190 37.71 -11.85 -2.17
CA THR A 190 37.47 -13.26 -2.45
C THR A 190 38.10 -14.09 -1.34
N GLY A 191 37.28 -14.58 -0.41
CA GLY A 191 37.71 -15.47 0.67
C GLY A 191 37.22 -16.88 0.42
N ALA A 192 38.12 -17.86 0.58
CA ALA A 192 37.74 -19.26 0.68
C ALA A 192 37.37 -19.58 2.14
N GLY A 193 36.48 -20.54 2.34
CA GLY A 193 36.06 -20.91 3.68
C GLY A 193 35.08 -22.07 3.72
N VAL A 194 34.14 -22.01 4.64
CA VAL A 194 33.17 -23.06 4.91
C VAL A 194 31.79 -22.46 5.09
N LYS A 195 30.78 -23.12 4.51
CA LYS A 195 29.38 -22.77 4.67
C LYS A 195 28.58 -23.96 5.17
N ALA A 196 27.55 -23.69 5.96
CA ALA A 196 26.66 -24.71 6.47
C ALA A 196 25.20 -24.26 6.49
N THR A 197 24.31 -25.23 6.31
CA THR A 197 22.86 -25.09 6.44
C THR A 197 22.36 -26.19 7.36
N ILE A 198 21.63 -25.82 8.40
CA ILE A 198 21.35 -26.67 9.56
C ILE A 198 19.85 -26.60 9.89
N GLN A 199 19.20 -27.75 10.00
CA GLN A 199 17.82 -27.83 10.47
C GLN A 199 17.78 -27.79 12.00
N ILE A 200 16.95 -26.93 12.57
CA ILE A 200 16.50 -27.03 13.96
C ILE A 200 15.04 -27.46 13.98
N ALA A 201 14.78 -28.61 14.59
CA ALA A 201 13.50 -29.30 14.60
C ALA A 201 12.52 -28.71 15.62
N ALA A 202 11.26 -28.56 15.18
CA ALA A 202 10.15 -28.20 16.06
C ALA A 202 9.83 -29.28 17.10
N PRO A 203 9.16 -28.94 18.22
CA PRO A 203 8.76 -29.90 19.23
C PRO A 203 7.80 -30.95 18.64
N SER A 204 7.85 -32.18 19.16
CA SER A 204 7.00 -33.28 18.68
C SER A 204 5.50 -33.01 18.89
N GLY A 205 5.13 -32.20 19.88
CA GLY A 205 3.75 -31.75 20.15
C GLY A 205 3.29 -30.59 19.28
N GLY A 206 4.13 -30.07 18.40
CA GLY A 206 3.86 -28.91 17.58
C GLY A 206 4.44 -27.61 18.15
N ALA A 207 4.56 -26.65 17.23
CA ALA A 207 4.99 -25.29 17.47
C ALA A 207 4.08 -24.54 18.45
N THR A 208 4.62 -23.92 19.50
CA THR A 208 3.85 -23.02 20.39
C THR A 208 4.01 -21.54 20.04
N ILE A 209 5.10 -21.19 19.33
CA ILE A 209 5.43 -19.83 18.88
C ILE A 209 5.66 -19.84 17.37
N ILE A 210 5.38 -18.75 16.66
CA ILE A 210 5.77 -18.59 15.27
C ILE A 210 6.31 -17.16 15.12
N PRO A 211 7.64 -16.95 15.02
CA PRO A 211 8.16 -15.60 14.83
C PRO A 211 7.79 -15.05 13.46
N ALA A 212 7.90 -13.74 13.25
CA ALA A 212 7.82 -13.16 11.92
C ALA A 212 9.04 -13.57 11.08
N TYR A 213 8.85 -13.93 9.81
CA TYR A 213 9.94 -14.32 8.92
C TYR A 213 9.66 -13.99 7.46
N CYS A 214 10.71 -14.04 6.64
CA CYS A 214 10.62 -13.92 5.20
C CYS A 214 10.53 -15.31 4.56
N PRO A 215 9.39 -15.72 3.98
CA PRO A 215 9.29 -16.97 3.23
C PRO A 215 9.74 -16.84 1.77
N ASP A 216 9.74 -15.63 1.22
CA ASP A 216 10.10 -15.35 -0.18
C ASP A 216 10.48 -13.88 -0.36
N ASP A 217 11.49 -13.61 -1.18
CA ASP A 217 11.97 -12.28 -1.52
C ASP A 217 12.53 -12.29 -2.95
N THR A 218 11.87 -11.58 -3.85
CA THR A 218 12.29 -11.52 -5.25
C THR A 218 13.21 -10.33 -5.55
N SER A 219 13.58 -9.56 -4.53
CA SER A 219 14.55 -8.47 -4.67
C SER A 219 15.97 -9.00 -4.94
N VAL A 220 16.76 -8.24 -5.69
CA VAL A 220 18.11 -8.64 -6.11
C VAL A 220 19.15 -7.65 -5.61
N TYR A 221 20.21 -8.16 -4.98
CA TYR A 221 21.39 -7.36 -4.64
C TYR A 221 22.32 -7.26 -5.85
N ILE A 222 22.53 -6.03 -6.31
CA ILE A 222 23.34 -5.76 -7.50
C ILE A 222 24.82 -5.64 -7.10
N ASN A 223 25.12 -4.75 -6.15
CA ASN A 223 26.51 -4.44 -5.77
C ASN A 223 26.59 -3.73 -4.40
N PRO A 224 27.60 -3.96 -3.56
CA PRO A 224 27.85 -3.18 -2.34
C PRO A 224 28.21 -1.70 -2.59
N ILE A 225 28.49 -1.31 -3.84
CA ILE A 225 29.14 -0.04 -4.24
C ILE A 225 30.39 0.20 -3.38
N ASN A 226 31.50 -0.40 -3.80
CA ASN A 226 32.79 -0.18 -3.18
C ASN A 226 33.71 0.64 -4.10
N GLY A 227 34.37 1.66 -3.55
CA GLY A 227 35.16 2.64 -4.32
C GLY A 227 36.50 2.15 -4.86
N THR A 228 37.01 0.99 -4.46
CA THR A 228 38.36 0.54 -4.86
C THR A 228 38.47 -0.94 -5.24
N THR A 229 37.44 -1.75 -5.05
CA THR A 229 37.51 -3.20 -5.30
C THR A 229 36.36 -3.69 -6.16
N ALA A 230 36.69 -4.50 -7.15
CA ALA A 230 35.73 -5.22 -7.99
C ALA A 230 34.90 -6.20 -7.17
N TYR A 231 33.65 -6.41 -7.58
CA TYR A 231 32.71 -7.31 -6.89
C TYR A 231 32.03 -8.24 -7.88
N ASN A 232 32.08 -9.55 -7.62
CA ASN A 232 31.39 -10.58 -8.43
C ASN A 232 31.64 -10.45 -9.94
N GLY A 233 32.86 -10.10 -10.35
CA GLY A 233 33.22 -9.86 -11.76
C GLY A 233 32.86 -8.47 -12.29
N ASN A 234 32.03 -7.69 -11.59
CA ASN A 234 31.79 -6.28 -11.91
C ASN A 234 33.04 -5.44 -11.67
N ALA A 235 33.19 -4.35 -12.41
CA ALA A 235 34.26 -3.40 -12.18
C ALA A 235 34.16 -2.76 -10.79
N ALA A 236 35.28 -2.27 -10.27
CA ALA A 236 35.25 -1.32 -9.15
C ALA A 236 34.57 -0.02 -9.61
N LEU A 237 33.93 0.69 -8.69
CA LEU A 237 33.43 2.04 -8.97
C LEU A 237 34.60 2.92 -9.42
N ALA A 238 34.48 3.53 -10.60
CA ALA A 238 35.58 4.24 -11.24
C ALA A 238 35.17 5.63 -11.71
N ALA A 239 36.16 6.52 -11.81
CA ALA A 239 35.98 7.86 -12.35
C ALA A 239 35.94 7.78 -13.89
N THR A 240 34.80 7.34 -14.42
CA THR A 240 34.56 7.11 -15.87
C THR A 240 33.19 7.62 -16.31
N ALA A 241 32.57 8.48 -15.50
CA ALA A 241 31.20 8.93 -15.77
C ALA A 241 31.14 9.84 -17.00
N ASP A 242 32.17 10.66 -17.24
CA ASP A 242 32.23 11.54 -18.42
C ASP A 242 32.34 10.77 -19.74
N THR A 243 32.91 9.57 -19.66
CA THR A 243 33.16 8.66 -20.78
C THR A 243 31.90 7.86 -21.11
N LEU A 244 31.18 7.41 -20.07
CA LEU A 244 30.00 6.56 -20.24
C LEU A 244 28.70 7.35 -20.41
N PHE A 245 28.55 8.47 -19.69
CA PHE A 245 27.35 9.32 -19.71
C PHE A 245 27.58 10.68 -20.43
N GLY A 246 28.75 10.89 -21.02
CA GLY A 246 29.08 12.13 -21.73
C GLY A 246 29.58 13.26 -20.83
N THR A 247 30.08 14.33 -21.46
CA THR A 247 30.82 15.41 -20.78
C THR A 247 29.93 16.57 -20.27
N SER A 248 28.61 16.44 -20.38
CA SER A 248 27.65 17.41 -19.86
C SER A 248 26.42 16.72 -19.30
N LEU A 249 25.90 17.25 -18.20
CA LEU A 249 24.58 16.89 -17.65
C LEU A 249 23.73 18.15 -17.51
N ASN A 250 22.57 18.19 -18.18
CA ASN A 250 21.67 19.34 -18.22
C ASN A 250 22.42 20.66 -18.54
N GLY A 251 23.26 20.62 -19.58
CA GLY A 251 24.09 21.75 -20.02
C GLY A 251 25.24 22.17 -19.10
N THR A 252 25.43 21.49 -17.95
CA THR A 252 26.57 21.72 -17.05
C THR A 252 27.68 20.71 -17.33
N THR A 253 28.93 21.15 -17.40
CA THR A 253 30.08 20.26 -17.57
C THR A 253 30.15 19.19 -16.49
N VAL A 254 30.38 17.95 -16.92
CA VAL A 254 30.73 16.81 -16.07
C VAL A 254 32.24 16.62 -16.15
N ALA A 255 32.86 16.40 -15.00
CA ALA A 255 34.19 15.82 -14.94
C ALA A 255 34.16 14.58 -14.05
N ASP A 256 35.25 13.83 -14.09
CA ASP A 256 35.46 12.68 -13.24
C ASP A 256 35.70 13.07 -11.76
N ALA A 257 35.04 12.34 -10.86
CA ALA A 257 35.21 12.50 -9.42
C ALA A 257 36.48 11.79 -8.93
N THR A 258 36.99 12.21 -7.76
CA THR A 258 37.90 11.33 -7.01
C THR A 258 37.08 10.27 -6.29
N VAL A 259 37.36 8.99 -6.60
CA VAL A 259 36.71 7.82 -6.00
C VAL A 259 37.63 7.19 -4.95
N ALA A 260 37.06 6.85 -3.79
CA ALA A 260 37.75 6.12 -2.73
C ALA A 260 36.80 5.15 -2.03
N ALA A 261 37.32 4.19 -1.28
CA ALA A 261 36.54 3.37 -0.36
C ALA A 261 36.46 4.06 1.01
N ALA A 262 35.28 4.11 1.61
CA ALA A 262 35.14 4.42 3.03
C ALA A 262 34.85 3.12 3.78
N ALA A 263 35.86 2.59 4.47
CA ALA A 263 35.73 1.40 5.30
C ALA A 263 34.80 1.64 6.49
N ASP A 264 34.13 0.58 6.91
CA ASP A 264 33.26 0.52 8.09
C ASP A 264 32.19 1.61 8.14
N TYR A 265 31.56 1.84 6.99
CA TYR A 265 30.72 3.02 6.76
C TYR A 265 29.35 2.70 6.15
N GLY A 266 29.16 1.48 5.67
CA GLY A 266 27.92 1.03 5.03
C GLY A 266 26.74 0.91 6.00
N LEU A 267 25.58 0.52 5.45
CA LEU A 267 24.39 0.21 6.25
C LEU A 267 24.66 -1.00 7.16
N ASN A 268 25.45 -1.94 6.63
CA ASN A 268 26.20 -2.86 7.43
C ASN A 268 27.52 -2.19 7.81
N PRO A 269 27.81 -2.01 9.11
CA PRO A 269 28.96 -1.25 9.56
C PRO A 269 30.30 -1.95 9.28
N TYR A 270 30.30 -3.19 8.77
CA TYR A 270 31.51 -3.88 8.31
C TYR A 270 31.74 -3.71 6.80
N HIS A 271 30.78 -3.09 6.10
CA HIS A 271 30.83 -2.92 4.66
C HIS A 271 31.37 -1.54 4.28
N SER A 272 32.17 -1.49 3.21
CA SER A 272 32.71 -0.23 2.71
C SER A 272 31.74 0.41 1.72
N THR A 273 31.83 1.73 1.56
CA THR A 273 31.01 2.49 0.60
C THR A 273 31.87 3.11 -0.50
N GLY A 274 31.24 3.49 -1.60
CA GLY A 274 31.84 4.25 -2.67
C GLY A 274 31.79 5.74 -2.34
N ARG A 275 32.96 6.32 -2.04
CA ARG A 275 33.12 7.72 -1.69
C ARG A 275 33.49 8.54 -2.92
N LEU A 276 32.70 9.56 -3.22
CA LEU A 276 32.94 10.54 -4.27
C LEU A 276 33.30 11.90 -3.67
N THR A 277 34.34 12.53 -4.22
CA THR A 277 34.69 13.92 -3.90
C THR A 277 34.39 14.83 -5.09
N SER A 278 33.65 15.91 -4.83
CA SER A 278 33.34 16.92 -5.84
C SER A 278 34.56 17.73 -6.27
N ILE A 279 34.47 18.40 -7.41
CA ILE A 279 35.53 19.27 -7.92
C ILE A 279 35.68 20.50 -7.01
N SER A 280 36.91 20.80 -6.59
CA SER A 280 37.22 22.02 -5.84
C SER A 280 37.09 23.25 -6.73
N GLY A 281 36.58 24.37 -6.22
CA GLY A 281 36.50 25.61 -7.00
C GLY A 281 35.35 25.70 -8.01
N SER A 282 34.48 24.69 -8.12
CA SER A 282 33.44 24.63 -9.16
C SER A 282 32.10 24.06 -8.66
N LYS A 283 31.00 24.49 -9.31
CA LYS A 283 29.66 23.87 -9.19
C LYS A 283 29.41 22.82 -10.28
N ASN A 284 30.45 22.36 -10.98
CA ASN A 284 30.33 21.33 -12.01
C ASN A 284 30.06 19.96 -11.37
N TRP A 285 29.55 19.05 -12.18
CA TRP A 285 29.31 17.68 -11.76
C TRP A 285 30.62 16.91 -11.68
N ALA A 286 30.83 16.19 -10.58
CA ALA A 286 31.89 15.20 -10.44
C ALA A 286 31.25 13.81 -10.41
N GLY A 287 31.55 12.97 -11.39
CA GLY A 287 30.89 11.68 -11.59
C GLY A 287 31.78 10.46 -11.40
N ALA A 288 31.16 9.34 -11.07
CA ALA A 288 31.75 8.00 -11.14
C ALA A 288 30.72 7.01 -11.69
N ALA A 289 31.17 5.88 -12.23
CA ALA A 289 30.31 4.84 -12.77
C ALA A 289 30.74 3.45 -12.29
N LEU A 290 29.74 2.61 -12.05
CA LEU A 290 29.86 1.18 -11.77
C LEU A 290 29.45 0.41 -13.02
N ASP A 291 30.41 -0.29 -13.62
CA ASP A 291 30.21 -1.13 -14.80
C ASP A 291 30.00 -2.59 -14.38
N LEU A 292 28.87 -3.15 -14.80
CA LEU A 292 28.52 -4.54 -14.54
C LEU A 292 29.15 -5.45 -15.58
N SER A 293 29.66 -6.60 -15.15
CA SER A 293 30.07 -7.62 -16.11
C SER A 293 28.87 -8.12 -16.91
N ALA A 294 29.07 -8.49 -18.18
CA ALA A 294 27.97 -8.89 -19.08
C ALA A 294 27.03 -9.98 -18.52
N GLY A 295 27.52 -10.86 -17.64
CA GLY A 295 26.71 -11.90 -16.98
C GLY A 295 25.85 -11.40 -15.81
N ASN A 296 26.07 -10.16 -15.36
CA ASN A 296 25.40 -9.54 -14.22
C ASN A 296 24.47 -8.39 -14.63
N ASN A 297 24.29 -8.10 -15.91
CA ASN A 297 23.34 -7.10 -16.38
C ASN A 297 21.94 -7.39 -15.81
N VAL A 298 21.20 -6.32 -15.48
CA VAL A 298 19.92 -6.43 -14.78
C VAL A 298 18.76 -5.85 -15.58
N ASP A 299 17.61 -6.51 -15.49
CA ASP A 299 16.34 -6.00 -16.01
C ASP A 299 15.67 -5.11 -14.96
N VAL A 300 15.78 -3.80 -15.14
CA VAL A 300 15.21 -2.77 -14.26
C VAL A 300 13.83 -2.30 -14.70
N SER A 301 13.19 -3.01 -15.64
CA SER A 301 11.89 -2.62 -16.20
C SER A 301 10.82 -2.60 -15.11
N SER A 302 10.20 -1.44 -14.91
CA SER A 302 9.15 -1.23 -13.91
C SER A 302 9.57 -1.57 -12.46
N LYS A 303 10.87 -1.71 -12.16
CA LYS A 303 11.38 -1.97 -10.81
C LYS A 303 11.97 -0.71 -10.19
N ASN A 304 11.86 -0.62 -8.88
CA ASN A 304 12.52 0.42 -8.09
C ASN A 304 13.96 -0.02 -7.80
N ILE A 305 14.92 0.81 -8.17
CA ILE A 305 16.32 0.67 -7.76
C ILE A 305 16.53 1.52 -6.51
N LEU A 306 17.01 0.88 -5.45
CA LEU A 306 17.27 1.49 -4.15
C LEU A 306 18.78 1.58 -3.94
N VAL A 307 19.23 2.79 -3.61
CA VAL A 307 20.58 3.05 -3.13
C VAL A 307 20.50 3.98 -1.93
N HIS A 308 21.32 3.73 -0.91
CA HIS A 308 21.46 4.67 0.19
C HIS A 308 22.63 5.59 -0.08
N THR A 309 22.54 6.82 0.41
CA THR A 309 23.60 7.80 0.25
C THR A 309 23.67 8.75 1.42
N GLY A 310 24.82 9.38 1.63
CA GLY A 310 24.97 10.34 2.73
C GLY A 310 26.23 11.18 2.66
N PRO A 311 26.27 12.31 3.38
CA PRO A 311 27.47 13.13 3.50
C PRO A 311 28.54 12.38 4.31
N SER A 312 29.82 12.39 3.93
CA SER A 312 30.89 11.70 4.69
C SER A 312 31.17 12.26 6.08
N THR A 313 30.76 13.49 6.33
CA THR A 313 30.69 14.08 7.67
C THR A 313 29.50 15.05 7.70
N PRO A 314 28.87 15.32 8.86
CA PRO A 314 27.75 16.25 8.94
C PRO A 314 28.03 17.63 8.31
N GLY A 315 29.29 18.10 8.36
CA GLY A 315 29.70 19.37 7.75
C GLY A 315 29.63 19.42 6.22
N GLN A 316 29.60 18.27 5.52
CA GLN A 316 29.52 18.26 4.05
C GLN A 316 28.18 18.78 3.53
N ILE A 317 27.11 18.72 4.33
CA ILE A 317 25.77 19.21 3.96
C ILE A 317 25.81 20.71 3.63
N GLN A 318 26.65 21.48 4.34
CA GLN A 318 26.79 22.92 4.13
C GLN A 318 27.43 23.29 2.78
N ARG A 319 28.06 22.30 2.13
CA ARG A 319 28.84 22.49 0.90
C ARG A 319 28.15 21.89 -0.31
N LEU A 320 27.02 21.21 -0.16
CA LEU A 320 26.30 20.58 -1.25
C LEU A 320 25.58 21.64 -2.10
N SER A 321 25.56 21.48 -3.42
CA SER A 321 24.77 22.35 -4.29
C SER A 321 23.26 22.22 -4.00
N PRO A 322 22.49 23.32 -4.07
CA PRO A 322 21.06 23.30 -3.79
C PRO A 322 20.26 22.61 -4.90
N VAL A 323 19.15 21.99 -4.52
CA VAL A 323 18.21 21.37 -5.46
C VAL A 323 17.73 22.38 -6.52
N ALA A 324 17.55 23.63 -6.12
CA ALA A 324 17.07 24.72 -6.99
C ALA A 324 17.98 25.04 -8.17
N ASP A 325 19.29 24.73 -8.08
CA ASP A 325 20.24 24.89 -9.17
C ASP A 325 20.17 23.71 -10.17
N PHE A 326 19.21 22.77 -10.00
CA PHE A 326 19.19 21.45 -10.63
C PHE A 326 20.52 20.71 -10.40
N LYS A 327 21.07 20.84 -9.19
CA LYS A 327 22.35 20.26 -8.76
C LYS A 327 22.22 19.55 -7.41
N GLY A 328 23.33 19.00 -6.92
CA GLY A 328 23.38 18.27 -5.66
C GLY A 328 23.91 16.86 -5.88
N ILE A 329 23.01 15.88 -5.89
CA ILE A 329 23.30 14.47 -6.18
C ILE A 329 22.44 14.00 -7.35
N CYS A 330 23.06 13.30 -8.28
CA CYS A 330 22.37 12.60 -9.37
C CYS A 330 22.68 11.11 -9.38
N PHE A 331 21.75 10.34 -9.93
CA PHE A 331 21.87 8.91 -10.18
C PHE A 331 21.49 8.61 -11.63
N GLY A 332 22.17 7.67 -12.27
CA GLY A 332 21.96 7.37 -13.69
C GLY A 332 22.02 5.87 -13.99
N MET A 333 21.34 5.49 -15.06
CA MET A 333 21.32 4.12 -15.59
C MET A 333 21.62 4.16 -17.08
N LEU A 334 22.43 3.21 -17.55
CA LEU A 334 22.83 3.03 -18.94
C LEU A 334 22.70 1.55 -19.32
N SER A 335 22.39 1.27 -20.58
CA SER A 335 22.14 -0.09 -21.10
C SER A 335 22.95 -0.45 -22.36
N SER A 336 23.78 0.49 -22.82
CA SER A 336 24.71 0.46 -23.95
C SER A 336 25.34 1.85 -24.05
N ALA A 337 26.59 1.96 -24.50
CA ALA A 337 27.28 3.25 -24.60
C ALA A 337 26.42 4.33 -25.31
N GLY A 338 26.14 5.43 -24.60
CA GLY A 338 25.34 6.55 -25.10
C GLY A 338 23.81 6.45 -24.94
N ASN A 339 23.27 5.35 -24.41
CA ASN A 339 21.84 5.17 -24.14
C ASN A 339 21.57 5.18 -22.63
N TYR A 340 21.18 6.33 -22.08
CA TYR A 340 21.07 6.49 -20.63
C TYR A 340 19.98 7.47 -20.20
N LYS A 341 19.63 7.37 -18.91
CA LYS A 341 18.83 8.36 -18.18
C LYS A 341 19.54 8.74 -16.88
N VAL A 342 19.43 10.01 -16.49
CA VAL A 342 19.99 10.54 -15.23
C VAL A 342 18.92 11.36 -14.51
N TRP A 343 18.78 11.17 -13.20
CA TRP A 343 17.82 11.87 -12.34
C TRP A 343 18.53 12.66 -11.25
N GLN A 344 18.01 13.83 -10.91
CA GLN A 344 18.37 14.54 -9.67
C GLN A 344 17.65 13.87 -8.51
N VAL A 345 18.42 13.42 -7.52
CA VAL A 345 17.91 12.59 -6.41
C VAL A 345 18.14 13.21 -5.03
N HIS A 346 18.99 14.24 -4.95
CA HIS A 346 19.24 14.96 -3.71
C HIS A 346 19.92 16.32 -3.93
N GLY A 347 20.00 17.16 -2.91
CA GLY A 347 20.70 18.44 -2.94
C GLY A 347 20.48 19.24 -1.66
N ALA A 348 21.15 20.39 -1.49
CA ALA A 348 20.94 21.20 -0.30
C ALA A 348 19.48 21.69 -0.20
N GLY A 349 18.92 21.63 1.01
CA GLY A 349 17.55 22.01 1.33
C GLY A 349 16.52 20.87 1.28
N THR A 350 16.94 19.64 1.00
CA THR A 350 16.16 18.42 1.24
C THR A 350 16.26 18.00 2.72
N THR A 351 15.35 17.13 3.16
CA THR A 351 15.41 16.53 4.50
C THR A 351 16.55 15.52 4.59
N TYR A 352 17.23 15.49 5.74
CA TYR A 352 18.25 14.53 6.11
C TYR A 352 17.87 13.82 7.41
N ASN A 353 18.17 12.54 7.50
CA ASN A 353 18.07 11.78 8.74
C ASN A 353 19.34 12.00 9.58
N PHE A 354 19.22 11.94 10.92
CA PHE A 354 20.37 12.01 11.83
C PHE A 354 21.36 10.86 11.61
N ASP A 355 20.86 9.71 11.16
CA ASP A 355 21.65 8.52 10.81
C ASP A 355 22.44 8.70 9.49
N ARG A 356 22.29 9.86 8.83
CA ARG A 356 22.98 10.33 7.61
C ARG A 356 22.67 9.56 6.33
N ASP A 357 22.06 8.38 6.43
CA ASP A 357 21.61 7.60 5.30
C ASP A 357 20.28 8.13 4.75
N VAL A 358 20.31 8.50 3.48
CA VAL A 358 19.15 8.92 2.71
C VAL A 358 18.83 7.84 1.69
N PRO A 359 17.64 7.23 1.73
CA PRO A 359 17.20 6.32 0.69
C PRO A 359 16.92 7.10 -0.60
N LEU A 360 17.55 6.68 -1.69
CA LEU A 360 17.26 7.13 -3.04
C LEU A 360 16.59 5.99 -3.79
N VAL A 361 15.40 6.24 -4.33
CA VAL A 361 14.66 5.28 -5.15
C VAL A 361 14.52 5.82 -6.55
N ILE A 362 14.89 5.03 -7.55
CA ILE A 362 14.83 5.39 -8.97
C ILE A 362 14.14 4.28 -9.75
N ASN A 363 13.13 4.64 -10.54
CA ASN A 363 12.46 3.76 -11.49
C ASN A 363 12.75 4.22 -12.91
N SER A 364 13.03 3.29 -13.81
CA SER A 364 13.36 3.57 -15.22
C SER A 364 12.21 4.23 -16.00
N ASP A 365 10.97 4.02 -15.56
CA ASP A 365 9.75 4.59 -16.13
C ASP A 365 9.44 6.01 -15.62
N ASN A 366 10.13 6.47 -14.57
CA ASN A 366 9.88 7.80 -14.00
C ASN A 366 10.42 8.93 -14.88
N THR A 367 9.56 9.91 -15.15
CA THR A 367 9.87 11.11 -15.95
C THR A 367 10.09 12.37 -15.10
N SER A 368 9.72 12.36 -13.82
CA SER A 368 9.89 13.51 -12.92
C SER A 368 11.32 13.56 -12.36
N GLY A 369 11.92 14.74 -12.28
CA GLY A 369 13.32 14.88 -11.82
C GLY A 369 14.37 14.32 -12.78
N LEU A 370 13.95 13.90 -13.98
CA LEU A 370 14.82 13.48 -15.07
C LEU A 370 15.64 14.68 -15.54
N MET A 371 16.94 14.61 -15.31
CA MET A 371 17.93 15.63 -15.67
C MET A 371 18.37 15.51 -17.12
N GLU A 372 18.57 14.27 -17.57
CA GLU A 372 19.01 13.98 -18.92
C GLU A 372 18.50 12.63 -19.40
N SER A 373 18.19 12.55 -20.69
CA SER A 373 17.87 11.30 -21.39
C SER A 373 18.53 11.38 -22.76
N THR A 374 19.48 10.49 -23.01
CA THR A 374 20.27 10.46 -24.24
C THR A 374 20.11 9.10 -24.90
N GLY A 375 19.89 9.09 -26.22
CA GLY A 375 19.61 7.87 -26.97
C GLY A 375 18.32 7.18 -26.51
N THR A 376 18.29 5.84 -26.60
CA THR A 376 17.17 4.99 -26.18
C THR A 376 17.64 4.01 -25.11
N PHE A 377 17.47 4.39 -23.85
CA PHE A 377 17.75 3.49 -22.71
C PHE A 377 16.86 2.24 -22.77
N ASN A 378 17.46 1.06 -22.70
CA ASN A 378 16.78 -0.24 -22.63
C ASN A 378 16.79 -0.75 -21.18
N PRO A 379 15.66 -0.65 -20.44
CA PRO A 379 15.61 -1.06 -19.04
C PRO A 379 15.83 -2.58 -18.86
N ALA A 380 15.60 -3.40 -19.88
CA ALA A 380 15.80 -4.85 -19.78
C ALA A 380 17.27 -5.30 -19.80
N ALA A 381 18.21 -4.37 -19.98
CA ALA A 381 19.63 -4.68 -20.11
C ALA A 381 20.52 -3.59 -19.51
N ALA A 382 20.15 -3.04 -18.35
CA ALA A 382 20.99 -2.06 -17.67
C ALA A 382 22.32 -2.71 -17.25
N ASP A 383 23.42 -2.09 -17.67
CA ASP A 383 24.79 -2.59 -17.50
C ASP A 383 25.70 -1.61 -16.75
N VAL A 384 25.33 -0.32 -16.66
CA VAL A 384 26.10 0.68 -15.92
C VAL A 384 25.21 1.55 -15.04
N PHE A 385 25.69 1.81 -13.81
CA PHE A 385 25.09 2.76 -12.88
C PHE A 385 26.02 3.94 -12.63
N GLY A 386 25.52 5.16 -12.80
CA GLY A 386 26.28 6.40 -12.62
C GLY A 386 25.88 7.18 -11.36
N PHE A 387 26.85 7.84 -10.75
CA PHE A 387 26.71 8.61 -9.52
C PHE A 387 27.41 9.94 -9.66
N TRP A 388 26.76 11.04 -9.27
CA TRP A 388 27.38 12.37 -9.33
C TRP A 388 27.14 13.18 -8.07
N VAL A 389 28.13 14.01 -7.74
CA VAL A 389 28.05 15.02 -6.68
C VAL A 389 28.48 16.39 -7.23
N ALA A 390 27.74 17.43 -6.85
CA ALA A 390 28.09 18.83 -7.12
C ALA A 390 28.16 19.63 -5.81
N GLY A 391 29.32 20.25 -5.56
CA GLY A 391 29.52 21.16 -4.43
C GLY A 391 29.04 22.59 -4.71
N SER A 392 28.97 23.42 -3.68
CA SER A 392 28.60 24.83 -3.74
C SER A 392 29.85 25.71 -3.80
N GLY A 393 30.20 26.24 -4.97
CA GLY A 393 31.26 27.23 -5.13
C GLY A 393 32.68 26.66 -4.94
N VAL A 394 33.47 27.24 -4.02
CA VAL A 394 34.90 26.93 -3.87
C VAL A 394 35.23 25.75 -2.95
N SER A 395 34.23 25.13 -2.32
CA SER A 395 34.44 24.05 -1.35
C SER A 395 34.15 22.67 -1.94
N THR A 396 34.98 21.69 -1.60
CA THR A 396 34.75 20.28 -1.93
C THR A 396 33.66 19.69 -1.05
N THR A 397 32.81 18.87 -1.67
CA THR A 397 31.80 18.05 -1.02
C THR A 397 32.19 16.59 -1.17
N ILE A 398 32.11 15.84 -0.07
CA ILE A 398 32.40 14.40 -0.05
C ILE A 398 31.11 13.65 0.29
N TRP A 399 30.77 12.68 -0.55
CA TRP A 399 29.50 11.96 -0.50
C TRP A 399 29.72 10.46 -0.66
N ASP A 400 29.03 9.66 0.14
CA ASP A 400 29.17 8.21 0.18
C ASP A 400 27.91 7.54 -0.42
N PHE A 401 28.12 6.50 -1.23
CA PHE A 401 27.09 5.67 -1.84
C PHE A 401 27.25 4.22 -1.37
N TYR A 402 26.14 3.64 -0.95
CA TYR A 402 26.06 2.37 -0.24
C TYR A 402 25.62 1.27 -1.22
N SER A 403 25.15 0.14 -0.72
CA SER A 403 24.59 -0.95 -1.50
C SER A 403 23.51 -0.55 -2.51
N LEU A 404 23.55 -1.21 -3.67
CA LEU A 404 22.61 -1.09 -4.77
C LEU A 404 21.69 -2.31 -4.83
N TRP A 405 20.38 -2.04 -4.76
CA TRP A 405 19.32 -3.04 -4.74
C TRP A 405 18.33 -2.81 -5.86
N MET A 406 17.87 -3.88 -6.49
CA MET A 406 16.65 -3.88 -7.28
C MET A 406 15.52 -4.46 -6.43
N LEU A 407 14.56 -3.61 -6.08
CA LEU A 407 13.44 -4.00 -5.24
C LEU A 407 12.38 -4.73 -6.04
N ASP A 408 11.89 -5.80 -5.44
CA ASP A 408 10.68 -6.48 -5.85
C ASP A 408 9.93 -6.98 -4.60
N THR A 409 8.93 -7.84 -4.79
CA THR A 409 8.03 -8.24 -3.71
C THR A 409 8.79 -9.03 -2.65
N VAL A 410 8.78 -8.49 -1.43
CA VAL A 410 9.15 -9.25 -0.24
C VAL A 410 7.89 -9.75 0.45
N THR A 411 7.87 -11.03 0.76
CA THR A 411 6.78 -11.66 1.50
C THR A 411 7.11 -11.68 2.99
N VAL A 412 6.10 -11.47 3.82
CA VAL A 412 6.15 -11.57 5.28
C VAL A 412 5.16 -12.63 5.72
N ALA A 413 5.63 -13.55 6.56
CA ALA A 413 4.84 -14.61 7.16
C ALA A 413 5.16 -14.77 8.65
N GLY A 414 4.46 -15.70 9.28
CA GLY A 414 4.64 -16.08 10.67
C GLY A 414 3.61 -15.45 11.60
N GLY A 415 3.95 -15.40 12.88
CA GLY A 415 3.06 -14.95 13.94
C GLY A 415 2.06 -16.00 14.41
N ASN A 416 1.59 -15.82 15.64
CA ASN A 416 0.37 -16.46 16.15
C ASN A 416 -0.35 -15.51 17.11
N ALA A 417 -1.43 -15.96 17.76
CA ALA A 417 -2.20 -15.10 18.66
C ALA A 417 -1.42 -14.58 19.89
N ALA A 418 -0.37 -15.29 20.33
CA ALA A 418 0.47 -14.89 21.45
C ALA A 418 1.62 -13.96 21.03
N GLU A 419 2.15 -14.16 19.82
CA GLU A 419 3.22 -13.37 19.23
C GLU A 419 2.84 -13.01 17.77
N PRO A 420 1.95 -12.02 17.56
CA PRO A 420 1.51 -11.64 16.22
C PRO A 420 2.61 -10.90 15.45
N VAL A 421 2.55 -10.94 14.12
CA VAL A 421 3.39 -10.09 13.27
C VAL A 421 2.90 -8.64 13.37
N GLY A 422 3.71 -7.77 14.00
CA GLY A 422 3.55 -6.32 14.01
C GLY A 422 4.58 -5.60 13.12
N ILE A 423 4.69 -4.27 13.24
CA ILE A 423 5.64 -3.46 12.46
C ILE A 423 7.10 -3.92 12.62
N PRO A 424 7.63 -4.20 13.83
CA PRO A 424 9.01 -4.68 13.97
C PRO A 424 9.24 -6.04 13.28
N GLY A 425 8.26 -6.94 13.34
CA GLY A 425 8.32 -8.23 12.66
C GLY A 425 8.31 -8.09 11.14
N MET A 426 7.51 -7.17 10.62
CA MET A 426 7.49 -6.81 9.20
C MET A 426 8.83 -6.24 8.74
N VAL A 427 9.42 -5.29 9.48
CA VAL A 427 10.73 -4.69 9.17
C VAL A 427 11.84 -5.74 9.24
N SER A 428 11.78 -6.63 10.23
CA SER A 428 12.72 -7.74 10.38
C SER A 428 12.72 -8.64 9.14
N ALA A 429 11.55 -9.13 8.74
CA ALA A 429 11.39 -9.97 7.56
C ALA A 429 11.75 -9.25 6.25
N ALA A 430 11.46 -7.95 6.14
CA ALA A 430 11.57 -7.23 4.89
C ALA A 430 12.87 -6.44 4.72
N SER A 431 13.71 -6.26 5.73
CA SER A 431 14.83 -5.30 5.62
C SER A 431 16.04 -5.59 6.50
N VAL A 432 15.89 -6.26 7.63
CA VAL A 432 17.00 -6.49 8.56
C VAL A 432 18.03 -7.44 7.92
N GLY A 433 19.31 -7.03 7.95
CA GLY A 433 20.40 -7.87 7.46
C GLY A 433 20.71 -7.79 5.97
N HIS A 434 19.78 -7.29 5.16
CA HIS A 434 19.92 -7.23 3.70
C HIS A 434 20.68 -6.00 3.21
N GLU A 435 21.13 -5.09 4.07
CA GLU A 435 21.73 -3.81 3.64
C GLU A 435 20.84 -3.04 2.65
N ARG A 436 19.51 -3.19 2.74
CA ARG A 436 18.58 -2.50 1.85
C ARG A 436 17.72 -1.47 2.55
N LYS A 437 17.41 -1.60 3.85
CA LYS A 437 16.52 -0.69 4.59
C LYS A 437 15.28 -0.24 3.77
N SER A 438 14.64 -1.18 3.07
CA SER A 438 13.48 -0.90 2.22
C SER A 438 12.22 -0.56 3.03
N LEU A 439 12.22 -0.89 4.32
CA LEU A 439 11.24 -0.44 5.31
C LEU A 439 11.98 0.32 6.42
N LEU A 440 11.56 1.56 6.66
CA LEU A 440 12.17 2.46 7.63
C LEU A 440 11.23 2.66 8.81
N GLN A 441 11.52 1.99 9.93
CA GLN A 441 10.75 2.14 11.16
C GLN A 441 11.01 3.52 11.78
N GLN A 442 9.95 4.28 12.05
CA GLN A 442 10.03 5.63 12.63
C GLN A 442 9.52 5.69 14.08
N GLY A 443 8.86 4.62 14.53
CA GLY A 443 8.43 4.36 15.90
C GLY A 443 7.96 2.91 16.01
N ASP A 444 7.57 2.46 17.21
CA ASP A 444 7.19 1.05 17.44
C ASP A 444 6.06 0.57 16.52
N ASN A 445 5.17 1.49 16.10
CA ASN A 445 4.01 1.22 15.25
C ASN A 445 3.97 2.10 13.98
N GLN A 446 5.08 2.70 13.57
CA GLN A 446 5.16 3.55 12.37
C GLN A 446 6.28 3.11 11.43
N VAL A 447 5.98 3.04 10.13
CA VAL A 447 6.96 2.64 9.11
C VAL A 447 6.72 3.35 7.77
N LEU A 448 7.82 3.72 7.12
CA LEU A 448 7.85 4.17 5.72
C LEU A 448 8.30 3.02 4.82
N VAL A 449 7.51 2.67 3.81
CA VAL A 449 7.73 1.50 2.94
C VAL A 449 8.15 1.95 1.53
N LEU A 450 9.33 1.53 1.07
CA LEU A 450 9.95 1.96 -0.20
C LEU A 450 9.68 1.03 -1.39
N GLY A 451 9.05 -0.12 -1.16
CA GLY A 451 8.82 -1.17 -2.16
C GLY A 451 7.53 -1.97 -1.91
N PRO A 452 7.26 -2.99 -2.73
CA PRO A 452 6.10 -3.87 -2.56
C PRO A 452 6.29 -4.85 -1.40
N VAL A 453 5.28 -4.95 -0.52
CA VAL A 453 5.25 -5.90 0.60
C VAL A 453 4.00 -6.78 0.49
N GLN A 454 4.18 -8.09 0.65
CA GLN A 454 3.09 -9.07 0.70
C GLN A 454 2.99 -9.73 2.08
N PHE A 455 1.77 -9.91 2.58
CA PHE A 455 1.49 -10.66 3.80
C PHE A 455 0.88 -12.02 3.45
N GLY A 456 1.57 -13.10 3.82
CA GLY A 456 1.20 -14.47 3.49
C GLY A 456 1.46 -14.84 2.03
N ASN A 457 1.18 -16.11 1.69
CA ASN A 457 1.35 -16.64 0.34
C ASN A 457 0.25 -17.64 -0.07
N GLY A 458 -0.95 -17.51 0.50
CA GLY A 458 -2.10 -18.36 0.18
C GLY A 458 -2.22 -19.64 1.01
N GLY A 459 -1.50 -19.74 2.14
CA GLY A 459 -1.67 -20.81 3.13
C GLY A 459 -0.56 -21.86 3.17
N THR A 460 0.50 -21.71 2.37
CA THR A 460 1.71 -22.55 2.54
C THR A 460 2.54 -22.09 3.74
N ASN A 461 2.65 -20.77 3.92
CA ASN A 461 3.27 -20.15 5.08
C ASN A 461 2.15 -19.50 5.92
N PRO A 462 2.02 -19.84 7.21
CA PRO A 462 1.01 -19.23 8.05
C PRO A 462 1.27 -17.74 8.22
N ILE A 463 0.22 -16.93 8.32
CA ILE A 463 0.33 -15.53 8.73
C ILE A 463 -0.72 -15.21 9.81
N TYR A 464 -0.23 -14.65 10.92
CA TYR A 464 -1.02 -13.97 11.94
C TYR A 464 -0.54 -12.53 12.04
N LEU A 465 -1.12 -11.66 11.22
CA LEU A 465 -0.83 -10.23 11.19
C LEU A 465 -1.76 -9.49 12.17
N ASP A 466 -1.20 -8.69 13.08
CA ASP A 466 -1.99 -7.76 13.92
C ASP A 466 -1.36 -6.37 13.91
N LEU A 467 -1.89 -5.53 13.02
CA LEU A 467 -1.56 -4.12 12.90
C LEU A 467 -2.70 -3.32 13.52
N ASN A 468 -2.59 -3.02 14.81
CA ASN A 468 -3.56 -2.19 15.53
C ASN A 468 -2.92 -0.87 15.95
N ALA A 469 -3.60 0.26 15.68
CA ALA A 469 -3.07 1.59 15.97
C ALA A 469 -1.70 1.86 15.31
N THR A 470 -1.55 1.45 14.05
CA THR A 470 -0.32 1.61 13.26
C THR A 470 -0.45 2.71 12.20
N ALA A 471 0.70 3.26 11.79
CA ALA A 471 0.81 4.18 10.67
C ALA A 471 1.80 3.62 9.63
N ILE A 472 1.29 3.28 8.46
CA ILE A 472 2.10 2.82 7.32
C ILE A 472 2.07 3.91 6.26
N GLU A 473 3.25 4.41 5.91
CA GLU A 473 3.41 5.48 4.94
C GLU A 473 4.17 5.00 3.71
N PHE A 474 3.87 5.61 2.55
CA PHE A 474 4.68 5.47 1.34
C PHE A 474 5.27 6.81 0.93
N PRO A 475 6.47 6.84 0.34
CA PRO A 475 7.12 8.08 -0.04
C PRO A 475 6.32 8.90 -1.03
N ARG A 476 6.42 10.22 -0.90
CA ARG A 476 6.03 11.15 -1.95
C ARG A 476 7.03 11.08 -3.10
N GLN A 477 6.54 10.84 -4.31
CA GLN A 477 7.27 10.95 -5.57
C GLN A 477 7.87 12.34 -5.74
N TYR A 478 8.91 12.40 -6.57
CA TYR A 478 9.66 13.60 -6.88
C TYR A 478 8.76 14.84 -6.97
N ASN A 479 9.06 15.82 -6.14
CA ASN A 479 8.41 17.11 -6.19
C ASN A 479 9.41 18.22 -5.84
N PHE A 480 9.70 19.02 -6.86
CA PHE A 480 10.64 20.12 -6.76
C PHE A 480 10.20 21.20 -5.76
N ALA A 481 8.91 21.53 -5.70
CA ALA A 481 8.39 22.62 -4.86
C ALA A 481 8.54 22.33 -3.36
N SER A 482 8.33 21.08 -2.92
CA SER A 482 8.58 20.67 -1.53
C SER A 482 10.02 20.21 -1.28
N LYS A 483 10.87 20.17 -2.32
CA LYS A 483 12.22 19.59 -2.26
C LYS A 483 12.23 18.12 -1.79
N THR A 484 11.19 17.36 -2.14
CA THR A 484 11.15 15.91 -1.92
C THR A 484 11.60 15.23 -3.21
N VAL A 485 12.89 14.96 -3.35
CA VAL A 485 13.50 14.55 -4.64
C VAL A 485 14.11 13.15 -4.63
N ASN A 486 14.08 12.47 -3.49
CA ASN A 486 14.76 11.19 -3.29
C ASN A 486 13.92 9.96 -3.69
N TYR A 487 12.66 10.14 -4.08
CA TYR A 487 11.79 9.06 -4.56
C TYR A 487 11.35 9.33 -6.01
N CYS A 488 12.22 8.99 -6.96
CA CYS A 488 12.01 9.08 -8.40
C CYS A 488 11.35 7.80 -8.93
N SER A 489 10.16 7.48 -8.44
CA SER A 489 9.39 6.27 -8.80
C SER A 489 8.11 6.63 -9.56
N VAL A 490 7.35 5.61 -9.97
CA VAL A 490 6.03 5.74 -10.61
C VAL A 490 4.93 5.18 -9.70
N ASP A 491 3.68 5.45 -10.07
CA ASP A 491 2.52 5.10 -9.25
C ASP A 491 2.42 3.58 -9.02
N ASN A 492 1.99 3.20 -7.82
CA ASN A 492 1.62 1.84 -7.44
C ASN A 492 2.75 0.79 -7.43
N VAL A 493 4.02 1.17 -7.57
CA VAL A 493 5.15 0.24 -7.41
C VAL A 493 5.26 -0.24 -5.96
N ALA A 494 5.27 0.69 -5.01
CA ALA A 494 5.18 0.38 -3.59
C ALA A 494 3.70 0.17 -3.19
N GLY A 495 3.49 -0.67 -2.17
CA GLY A 495 2.15 -0.97 -1.68
C GLY A 495 2.08 -2.25 -0.87
N LEU A 496 0.85 -2.59 -0.43
CA LEU A 496 0.55 -3.76 0.38
C LEU A 496 -0.29 -4.77 -0.41
N THR A 497 0.09 -6.03 -0.31
CA THR A 497 -0.66 -7.19 -0.84
C THR A 497 -1.04 -8.13 0.29
N TYR A 498 -2.32 -8.46 0.43
CA TYR A 498 -2.80 -9.47 1.38
C TYR A 498 -3.06 -10.78 0.65
N TYR A 499 -2.39 -11.86 1.05
CA TYR A 499 -2.53 -13.18 0.44
C TYR A 499 -2.63 -14.28 1.52
N ALA A 500 -3.77 -14.30 2.20
CA ALA A 500 -4.05 -15.25 3.28
C ALA A 500 -4.48 -16.62 2.73
N GLY A 501 -4.08 -17.70 3.39
CA GLY A 501 -4.70 -19.02 3.32
C GLY A 501 -5.88 -19.15 4.29
N ALA A 502 -6.61 -20.27 4.23
CA ALA A 502 -7.86 -20.45 4.97
C ALA A 502 -7.71 -20.43 6.51
N GLY A 503 -6.53 -20.77 7.05
CA GLY A 503 -6.26 -20.78 8.49
C GLY A 503 -5.61 -19.50 9.03
N ASP A 504 -5.36 -18.52 8.16
CA ASP A 504 -4.61 -17.32 8.50
C ASP A 504 -5.46 -16.26 9.19
N THR A 505 -4.79 -15.30 9.82
CA THR A 505 -5.41 -14.14 10.47
C THR A 505 -4.74 -12.86 9.98
N ILE A 506 -5.54 -11.92 9.46
CA ILE A 506 -5.10 -10.61 9.01
C ILE A 506 -5.95 -9.55 9.71
N LYS A 507 -5.35 -8.87 10.68
CA LYS A 507 -5.96 -7.74 11.38
C LYS A 507 -5.17 -6.48 11.06
N HIS A 508 -5.82 -5.49 10.45
CA HIS A 508 -5.24 -4.17 10.21
C HIS A 508 -6.28 -3.11 10.58
N ARG A 509 -6.29 -2.71 11.85
CA ARG A 509 -7.40 -2.02 12.53
C ARG A 509 -6.95 -0.73 13.18
N ASN A 510 -7.87 0.22 13.32
CA ASN A 510 -7.61 1.53 13.93
C ASN A 510 -6.30 2.17 13.43
N SER A 511 -5.95 1.95 12.17
CA SER A 511 -4.65 2.26 11.58
C SER A 511 -4.82 3.17 10.39
N VAL A 512 -3.72 3.81 9.98
CA VAL A 512 -3.68 4.68 8.80
C VAL A 512 -2.65 4.12 7.81
N VAL A 513 -3.07 3.94 6.56
CA VAL A 513 -2.20 3.65 5.42
C VAL A 513 -2.28 4.82 4.47
N SER A 514 -1.20 5.58 4.31
CA SER A 514 -1.27 6.87 3.62
C SER A 514 -0.06 7.21 2.76
N SER A 515 -0.29 7.97 1.70
CA SER A 515 0.77 8.64 0.96
C SER A 515 0.25 9.82 0.15
N ALA A 516 1.13 10.78 -0.14
CA ALA A 516 0.87 11.82 -1.14
C ALA A 516 0.99 11.29 -2.58
N SER A 517 1.67 10.16 -2.78
CA SER A 517 1.78 9.48 -4.07
C SER A 517 0.96 8.20 -4.10
N LYS A 518 0.64 7.72 -5.30
CA LYS A 518 -0.20 6.54 -5.43
C LYS A 518 0.58 5.27 -5.07
N PHE A 519 -0.01 4.47 -4.19
CA PHE A 519 0.45 3.14 -3.80
C PHE A 519 -0.67 2.11 -4.08
N HIS A 520 -0.30 0.83 -4.15
CA HIS A 520 -1.30 -0.22 -4.25
C HIS A 520 -1.74 -0.74 -2.88
N TRP A 521 -3.03 -1.05 -2.75
CA TRP A 521 -3.62 -1.73 -1.59
C TRP A 521 -4.53 -2.84 -2.14
N LYS A 522 -4.06 -4.09 -2.13
CA LYS A 522 -4.73 -5.17 -2.86
C LYS A 522 -4.82 -6.47 -2.07
N PHE A 523 -5.90 -7.21 -2.31
CA PHE A 523 -5.95 -8.64 -2.02
C PHE A 523 -5.45 -9.41 -3.24
N HIS A 524 -4.63 -10.42 -3.00
CA HIS A 524 -4.25 -11.37 -4.04
C HIS A 524 -5.50 -12.15 -4.50
N ALA A 525 -5.63 -12.41 -5.81
CA ALA A 525 -6.82 -13.03 -6.38
C ALA A 525 -7.13 -14.43 -5.82
N SER A 526 -6.10 -15.15 -5.39
CA SER A 526 -6.20 -16.48 -4.78
C SER A 526 -6.23 -16.45 -3.25
N SER A 527 -6.33 -15.27 -2.62
CA SER A 527 -6.46 -15.17 -1.16
C SER A 527 -7.74 -15.85 -0.70
N SER A 528 -7.67 -16.59 0.41
CA SER A 528 -8.82 -17.31 0.96
C SER A 528 -9.73 -16.35 1.73
N THR A 529 -11.02 -16.38 1.43
CA THR A 529 -12.04 -15.66 2.22
C THR A 529 -12.41 -16.36 3.52
N SER A 530 -11.97 -17.61 3.71
CA SER A 530 -12.17 -18.34 4.97
C SER A 530 -11.21 -17.91 6.08
N ALA A 531 -10.16 -17.15 5.74
CA ALA A 531 -9.23 -16.58 6.72
C ALA A 531 -9.97 -15.57 7.63
N ALA A 532 -9.41 -15.32 8.82
CA ALA A 532 -9.95 -14.32 9.73
C ALA A 532 -9.44 -12.92 9.35
N TYR A 533 -10.30 -12.07 8.81
CA TYR A 533 -9.99 -10.68 8.48
C TYR A 533 -10.66 -9.71 9.44
N ASP A 534 -9.95 -8.67 9.83
CA ASP A 534 -10.54 -7.52 10.55
C ASP A 534 -9.82 -6.23 10.13
N PHE A 535 -10.57 -5.37 9.45
CA PHE A 535 -10.12 -4.07 8.96
C PHE A 535 -10.87 -2.90 9.62
N SER A 536 -11.50 -3.16 10.77
CA SER A 536 -12.30 -2.15 11.46
C SER A 536 -11.48 -0.92 11.83
N GLY A 537 -11.98 0.27 11.46
CA GLY A 537 -11.32 1.54 11.73
C GLY A 537 -10.06 1.79 10.88
N LEU A 538 -9.81 0.99 9.82
CA LEU A 538 -8.71 1.24 8.90
C LEU A 538 -9.01 2.45 8.00
N GLN A 539 -8.04 3.36 7.89
CA GLN A 539 -8.06 4.47 6.95
C GLN A 539 -7.03 4.24 5.86
N ILE A 540 -7.47 4.29 4.60
CA ILE A 540 -6.65 4.17 3.40
C ILE A 540 -6.72 5.50 2.66
N ILE A 541 -5.58 6.18 2.56
CA ILE A 541 -5.51 7.57 2.08
C ILE A 541 -4.54 7.67 0.92
N GLY A 542 -5.02 7.98 -0.29
CA GLY A 542 -4.15 8.20 -1.44
C GLY A 542 -3.84 6.96 -2.28
N ALA A 543 -4.48 5.81 -2.04
CA ALA A 543 -4.23 4.60 -2.82
C ALA A 543 -4.61 4.80 -4.30
N GLY A 544 -3.78 4.31 -5.22
CA GLY A 544 -4.04 4.37 -6.66
C GLY A 544 -4.65 3.09 -7.20
N THR A 545 -4.05 1.94 -6.86
CA THR A 545 -4.58 0.62 -7.23
C THR A 545 -5.21 -0.01 -6.00
N ILE A 546 -6.52 -0.20 -6.03
CA ILE A 546 -7.25 -0.96 -5.02
C ILE A 546 -7.85 -2.20 -5.67
N THR A 547 -7.60 -3.38 -5.09
CA THR A 547 -8.19 -4.63 -5.56
C THR A 547 -8.84 -5.35 -4.39
N LEU A 548 -10.16 -5.48 -4.44
CA LEU A 548 -10.93 -6.20 -3.45
C LEU A 548 -11.11 -7.67 -3.83
N LEU A 549 -11.51 -8.49 -2.88
CA LEU A 549 -11.68 -9.94 -3.03
C LEU A 549 -13.14 -10.33 -2.95
N ASN A 550 -13.63 -11.09 -3.94
CA ASN A 550 -15.00 -11.56 -3.97
C ASN A 550 -15.38 -12.33 -2.70
N ASN A 551 -16.54 -12.01 -2.12
CA ASN A 551 -17.07 -12.55 -0.86
C ASN A 551 -16.27 -12.19 0.40
N LEU A 552 -15.28 -11.29 0.34
CA LEU A 552 -14.61 -10.79 1.54
C LEU A 552 -15.49 -9.75 2.25
N SER A 553 -15.54 -9.81 3.58
CA SER A 553 -16.21 -8.79 4.40
C SER A 553 -15.25 -7.70 4.84
N LEU A 554 -15.54 -6.46 4.44
CA LEU A 554 -14.85 -5.24 4.85
C LEU A 554 -15.84 -4.36 5.62
N SER A 555 -15.56 -4.16 6.90
CA SER A 555 -16.43 -3.40 7.79
C SER A 555 -15.68 -2.25 8.43
N GLY A 556 -16.22 -1.04 8.39
CA GLY A 556 -15.60 0.11 9.05
C GLY A 556 -14.34 0.65 8.36
N VAL A 557 -14.15 0.39 7.06
CA VAL A 557 -13.00 0.86 6.29
C VAL A 557 -13.31 2.23 5.67
N THR A 558 -12.34 3.14 5.75
CA THR A 558 -12.41 4.46 5.11
C THR A 558 -11.42 4.54 3.95
N TRP A 559 -11.90 4.85 2.75
CA TRP A 559 -11.08 5.24 1.60
C TRP A 559 -11.21 6.74 1.35
N SER A 560 -10.09 7.46 1.31
CA SER A 560 -10.08 8.89 1.03
C SER A 560 -8.96 9.27 0.07
N ASN A 561 -9.19 10.22 -0.84
CA ASN A 561 -8.19 10.62 -1.85
C ASN A 561 -7.67 9.45 -2.71
N CYS A 562 -8.44 8.36 -2.79
CA CYS A 562 -8.11 7.18 -3.55
C CYS A 562 -8.58 7.31 -5.00
N SER A 563 -8.00 6.53 -5.90
CA SER A 563 -8.56 6.34 -7.25
C SER A 563 -9.78 5.42 -7.21
N ASN A 564 -10.49 5.31 -8.34
CA ASN A 564 -11.61 4.37 -8.52
C ASN A 564 -11.21 2.92 -8.21
N PHE A 565 -12.15 2.14 -7.67
CA PHE A 565 -12.02 0.70 -7.52
C PHE A 565 -13.33 -0.04 -7.77
N ASN A 566 -13.23 -1.34 -8.07
CA ASN A 566 -14.38 -2.20 -8.28
C ASN A 566 -14.81 -2.86 -6.96
N SER A 567 -16.11 -2.93 -6.67
CA SER A 567 -16.63 -3.63 -5.49
C SER A 567 -16.25 -5.12 -5.48
N ALA A 568 -16.05 -5.71 -6.66
CA ALA A 568 -15.54 -7.05 -6.91
C ALA A 568 -16.32 -8.16 -6.17
N GLY A 569 -17.59 -7.92 -5.82
CA GLY A 569 -18.39 -8.84 -5.02
C GLY A 569 -18.02 -8.89 -3.53
N SER A 570 -17.27 -7.93 -3.01
CA SER A 570 -16.97 -7.80 -1.58
C SER A 570 -18.19 -7.28 -0.82
N TYR A 571 -18.29 -7.60 0.48
CA TYR A 571 -19.25 -6.97 1.38
C TYR A 571 -18.62 -5.71 1.98
N LEU A 572 -19.24 -4.55 1.73
CA LEU A 572 -18.82 -3.27 2.29
C LEU A 572 -19.89 -2.81 3.27
N ASN A 573 -19.58 -2.85 4.57
CA ASN A 573 -20.53 -2.47 5.62
C ASN A 573 -19.96 -1.37 6.50
N ASN A 574 -20.74 -0.33 6.77
CA ASN A 574 -20.30 0.77 7.63
C ASN A 574 -18.99 1.43 7.12
N CYS A 575 -18.84 1.50 5.81
CA CYS A 575 -17.65 2.04 5.17
C CYS A 575 -17.83 3.52 4.80
N ALA A 576 -16.71 4.21 4.55
CA ALA A 576 -16.72 5.58 4.05
C ALA A 576 -15.81 5.70 2.82
N ILE A 577 -16.31 6.32 1.76
CA ILE A 577 -15.55 6.59 0.54
C ILE A 577 -15.64 8.09 0.27
N SER A 578 -14.51 8.76 0.17
CA SER A 578 -14.49 10.22 0.04
C SER A 578 -13.39 10.75 -0.86
N ALA A 579 -13.63 11.92 -1.45
CA ALA A 579 -12.64 12.67 -2.22
C ALA A 579 -11.90 11.83 -3.28
N THR A 580 -12.61 10.97 -4.03
CA THR A 580 -11.98 10.20 -5.12
C THR A 580 -11.22 11.11 -6.09
N THR A 581 -10.05 10.63 -6.54
CA THR A 581 -9.23 11.32 -7.55
C THR A 581 -9.55 10.88 -8.97
N SER A 582 -10.51 9.97 -9.14
CA SER A 582 -10.98 9.46 -10.44
C SER A 582 -12.37 10.02 -10.77
N THR A 583 -12.87 9.74 -11.98
CA THR A 583 -14.23 10.12 -12.38
C THR A 583 -15.32 9.38 -11.61
N SER A 584 -15.00 8.20 -11.06
CA SER A 584 -15.85 7.40 -10.18
C SER A 584 -15.10 7.08 -8.89
N ALA A 585 -15.84 6.92 -7.78
CA ALA A 585 -15.26 6.37 -6.55
C ALA A 585 -15.34 4.83 -6.54
N LEU A 586 -16.49 4.29 -6.92
CA LEU A 586 -16.76 2.86 -6.92
C LEU A 586 -17.48 2.41 -8.20
N THR A 587 -16.93 1.44 -8.91
CA THR A 587 -17.62 0.74 -9.99
C THR A 587 -18.32 -0.52 -9.46
N VAL A 588 -19.60 -0.70 -9.81
CA VAL A 588 -20.40 -1.86 -9.43
C VAL A 588 -20.96 -2.54 -10.69
N SER A 589 -20.50 -3.77 -10.92
CA SER A 589 -20.75 -4.51 -12.16
C SER A 589 -21.93 -5.48 -12.12
N SER A 590 -22.69 -5.53 -11.02
CA SER A 590 -23.91 -6.33 -10.93
C SER A 590 -24.85 -5.84 -9.82
N THR A 591 -26.13 -6.15 -9.95
CA THR A 591 -27.13 -5.91 -8.89
C THR A 591 -26.81 -6.66 -7.60
N ALA A 592 -26.29 -7.89 -7.72
CA ALA A 592 -25.85 -8.69 -6.58
C ALA A 592 -24.69 -8.03 -5.82
N ASN A 593 -23.74 -7.41 -6.53
CA ASN A 593 -22.62 -6.71 -5.90
C ASN A 593 -23.09 -5.48 -5.11
N MET A 594 -24.06 -4.73 -5.64
CA MET A 594 -24.62 -3.59 -4.91
C MET A 594 -25.36 -4.03 -3.64
N GLY A 595 -26.08 -5.15 -3.68
CA GLY A 595 -26.75 -5.73 -2.51
C GLY A 595 -25.81 -6.16 -1.38
N ARG A 596 -24.48 -6.14 -1.61
CA ARG A 596 -23.44 -6.42 -0.60
C ARG A 596 -22.85 -5.14 0.03
N ILE A 597 -23.31 -3.97 -0.40
CA ILE A 597 -22.86 -2.67 0.10
C ILE A 597 -23.98 -2.09 0.95
N THR A 598 -23.73 -1.89 2.24
CA THR A 598 -24.72 -1.38 3.19
C THR A 598 -24.08 -0.38 4.15
N ASN A 599 -24.89 0.52 4.71
CA ASN A 599 -24.46 1.51 5.71
C ASN A 599 -23.21 2.31 5.27
N THR A 600 -23.04 2.53 3.97
CA THR A 600 -21.81 3.09 3.40
C THR A 600 -22.06 4.54 2.97
N SER A 601 -21.13 5.42 3.32
CA SER A 601 -21.20 6.84 2.99
C SER A 601 -20.26 7.21 1.84
N PHE A 602 -20.75 8.07 0.96
CA PHE A 602 -20.00 8.66 -0.15
C PHE A 602 -19.98 10.18 0.02
N THR A 603 -18.80 10.76 0.21
CA THR A 603 -18.66 12.19 0.54
C THR A 603 -17.69 12.89 -0.40
N ASN A 604 -18.18 13.90 -1.12
CA ASN A 604 -17.37 14.73 -2.02
C ASN A 604 -16.56 13.90 -3.02
N ASN A 605 -17.15 12.84 -3.58
CA ASN A 605 -16.49 11.97 -4.56
C ASN A 605 -16.53 12.53 -6.00
N HIS A 606 -16.43 13.85 -6.11
CA HIS A 606 -16.40 14.56 -7.37
C HIS A 606 -15.01 15.20 -7.44
N ASN A 607 -14.18 14.75 -8.39
CA ASN A 607 -12.82 15.24 -8.61
C ASN A 607 -12.89 16.71 -9.10
N GLY A 608 -12.92 17.64 -8.15
CA GLY A 608 -13.22 19.04 -8.42
C GLY A 608 -14.68 19.22 -8.82
N ASP A 609 -14.92 19.64 -10.06
CA ASP A 609 -16.27 19.91 -10.56
C ASP A 609 -16.94 18.76 -11.32
N ILE A 610 -16.28 17.60 -11.42
CA ILE A 610 -16.71 16.48 -12.25
C ILE A 610 -16.56 15.13 -11.52
N GLY A 611 -17.41 14.16 -11.83
CA GLY A 611 -17.32 12.79 -11.36
C GLY A 611 -18.63 12.26 -10.77
N HIS A 612 -18.56 11.08 -10.15
CA HIS A 612 -19.68 10.42 -9.49
C HIS A 612 -19.22 9.49 -8.38
N SER A 613 -20.08 9.26 -7.40
CA SER A 613 -19.79 8.36 -6.30
C SER A 613 -19.82 6.88 -6.74
N ILE A 614 -20.86 6.49 -7.46
CA ILE A 614 -21.06 5.10 -7.92
C ILE A 614 -21.28 5.06 -9.44
N GLU A 615 -20.60 4.14 -10.12
CA GLU A 615 -20.86 3.78 -11.51
C GLU A 615 -21.54 2.39 -11.57
N LEU A 616 -22.70 2.32 -12.21
CA LEU A 616 -23.46 1.08 -12.42
C LEU A 616 -23.37 0.67 -13.89
N THR A 617 -22.82 -0.51 -14.18
CA THR A 617 -22.52 -0.91 -15.57
C THR A 617 -23.45 -1.98 -16.14
N THR A 618 -24.46 -2.42 -15.37
CA THR A 618 -25.41 -3.47 -15.81
C THR A 618 -26.85 -3.09 -15.57
N VAL A 619 -27.76 -3.55 -16.43
CA VAL A 619 -29.20 -3.33 -16.25
C VAL A 619 -29.74 -4.14 -15.07
N GLY A 620 -30.80 -3.64 -14.42
CA GLY A 620 -31.49 -4.39 -13.37
C GLY A 620 -31.91 -3.55 -12.16
N THR A 621 -32.29 -4.24 -11.09
CA THR A 621 -32.77 -3.63 -9.85
C THR A 621 -31.69 -3.66 -8.78
N TYR A 622 -31.32 -2.48 -8.31
CA TYR A 622 -30.31 -2.22 -7.29
C TYR A 622 -30.98 -1.85 -5.97
N THR A 623 -30.41 -2.33 -4.86
CA THR A 623 -30.83 -1.96 -3.51
C THR A 623 -29.76 -1.08 -2.88
N PHE A 624 -30.14 0.12 -2.46
CA PHE A 624 -29.30 1.05 -1.71
C PHE A 624 -29.76 1.01 -0.26
N ASP A 625 -29.16 0.11 0.52
CA ASP A 625 -29.50 -0.08 1.94
C ASP A 625 -28.65 0.82 2.83
N ASN A 626 -29.26 1.91 3.31
CA ASN A 626 -28.59 2.95 4.09
C ASN A 626 -27.31 3.47 3.41
N ILE A 627 -27.38 3.69 2.08
CA ILE A 627 -26.32 4.36 1.33
C ILE A 627 -26.55 5.87 1.41
N THR A 628 -25.53 6.62 1.79
CA THR A 628 -25.63 8.08 1.95
C THR A 628 -24.68 8.80 1.01
N PHE A 629 -25.13 9.93 0.47
CA PHE A 629 -24.35 10.77 -0.45
C PHE A 629 -24.27 12.20 0.08
N SER A 630 -23.12 12.84 -0.13
CA SER A 630 -22.96 14.29 0.09
C SER A 630 -21.99 14.90 -0.93
N GLY A 631 -22.20 16.18 -1.22
CA GLY A 631 -21.46 16.91 -2.25
C GLY A 631 -21.92 16.64 -3.69
N GLY A 632 -23.00 15.87 -3.86
CA GLY A 632 -23.67 15.65 -5.15
C GLY A 632 -24.19 16.95 -5.75
N GLY A 633 -24.19 17.02 -7.07
CA GLY A 633 -24.67 18.16 -7.83
C GLY A 633 -26.20 18.21 -7.92
N VAL A 634 -26.71 19.05 -8.82
CA VAL A 634 -28.16 19.22 -8.95
C VAL A 634 -28.81 18.01 -9.63
N ALA A 635 -30.03 17.68 -9.22
CA ALA A 635 -30.86 16.66 -9.86
C ALA A 635 -31.10 16.98 -11.34
N LYS A 636 -31.30 15.93 -12.15
CA LYS A 636 -31.51 16.04 -13.61
C LYS A 636 -32.60 17.06 -13.97
N ARG A 637 -32.40 17.76 -15.08
CA ARG A 637 -33.38 18.67 -15.71
C ARG A 637 -33.53 18.34 -17.18
N ASN A 638 -34.64 18.77 -17.76
CA ASN A 638 -34.89 18.61 -19.20
C ASN A 638 -35.46 19.89 -19.80
N PHE A 639 -35.44 19.97 -21.13
CA PHE A 639 -36.09 21.04 -21.88
C PHE A 639 -36.53 20.53 -23.26
N ASN A 640 -37.51 21.22 -23.85
CA ASN A 640 -37.99 20.91 -25.20
C ASN A 640 -37.14 21.64 -26.26
N THR A 641 -36.73 20.95 -27.31
CA THR A 641 -35.83 21.50 -28.34
C THR A 641 -36.43 22.61 -29.19
N GLY A 642 -37.75 22.66 -29.34
CA GLY A 642 -38.46 23.68 -30.14
C GLY A 642 -39.08 24.79 -29.30
N THR A 643 -39.62 24.48 -28.12
CA THR A 643 -40.32 25.47 -27.28
C THR A 643 -39.48 25.96 -26.10
N GLY A 644 -38.48 25.19 -25.67
CA GLY A 644 -37.60 25.54 -24.56
C GLY A 644 -36.34 26.31 -24.99
N VAL A 645 -35.99 26.32 -26.26
CA VAL A 645 -34.77 26.97 -26.79
C VAL A 645 -35.09 28.30 -27.47
N ASN A 646 -34.41 29.37 -27.06
CA ASN A 646 -34.43 30.66 -27.76
C ASN A 646 -33.11 30.86 -28.51
N SER A 647 -33.13 30.66 -29.83
CA SER A 647 -31.97 30.80 -30.72
C SER A 647 -31.53 32.23 -30.99
N SER A 648 -32.30 33.25 -30.58
CA SER A 648 -31.88 34.66 -30.69
C SER A 648 -31.05 35.10 -29.49
N THR A 649 -31.18 34.41 -28.36
CA THR A 649 -30.47 34.74 -27.11
C THR A 649 -29.53 33.62 -26.64
N ASP A 650 -29.56 32.46 -27.28
CA ASP A 650 -28.83 31.25 -26.90
C ASP A 650 -29.13 30.80 -25.45
N ILE A 651 -30.42 30.83 -25.10
CA ILE A 651 -30.91 30.48 -23.76
C ILE A 651 -31.88 29.30 -23.87
N ALA A 652 -31.70 28.30 -23.01
CA ALA A 652 -32.62 27.19 -22.82
C ALA A 652 -33.44 27.38 -21.53
N THR A 653 -34.72 27.03 -21.59
CA THR A 653 -35.67 27.05 -20.47
C THR A 653 -35.93 25.63 -19.99
N THR A 654 -35.54 25.34 -18.76
CA THR A 654 -35.71 24.04 -18.10
C THR A 654 -37.14 23.82 -17.61
N ASP A 655 -37.50 22.55 -17.40
CA ASP A 655 -38.82 22.08 -16.95
C ASP A 655 -39.24 22.54 -15.55
N ALA A 656 -38.26 22.93 -14.71
CA ALA A 656 -38.47 23.47 -13.36
C ALA A 656 -37.26 24.32 -12.94
N ALA A 657 -37.30 24.90 -11.74
CA ALA A 657 -36.15 25.62 -11.21
C ALA A 657 -34.90 24.72 -11.18
N HIS A 658 -33.81 25.15 -11.82
CA HIS A 658 -32.70 24.26 -12.17
C HIS A 658 -31.64 24.13 -11.08
N GLY A 659 -31.56 25.04 -10.11
CA GLY A 659 -30.61 24.97 -8.98
C GLY A 659 -29.13 25.19 -9.30
N TYR A 660 -28.70 25.12 -10.58
CA TYR A 660 -27.35 25.48 -11.00
C TYR A 660 -26.98 26.95 -10.73
N THR A 661 -25.69 27.17 -10.56
CA THR A 661 -25.00 28.46 -10.42
C THR A 661 -23.98 28.66 -11.55
N ASP A 662 -23.51 29.89 -11.73
CA ASP A 662 -22.58 30.24 -12.80
C ASP A 662 -21.27 29.44 -12.72
N GLY A 663 -20.92 28.78 -13.83
CA GLY A 663 -19.73 27.94 -13.93
C GLY A 663 -19.93 26.49 -13.48
N ASP A 664 -21.14 26.08 -13.11
CA ASP A 664 -21.42 24.66 -12.84
C ASP A 664 -21.25 23.81 -14.10
N ALA A 665 -20.64 22.63 -13.93
CA ALA A 665 -20.42 21.69 -15.02
C ALA A 665 -21.62 20.73 -15.19
N ILE A 666 -22.03 20.49 -16.43
CA ILE A 666 -23.12 19.60 -16.82
C ILE A 666 -22.72 18.70 -17.99
N TYR A 667 -23.41 17.56 -18.10
CA TYR A 667 -23.44 16.75 -19.31
C TYR A 667 -24.80 16.92 -20.01
N TYR A 668 -24.75 17.29 -21.29
CA TYR A 668 -25.93 17.33 -22.14
C TYR A 668 -26.15 15.97 -22.79
N GLN A 669 -27.41 15.52 -22.88
CA GLN A 669 -27.78 14.31 -23.61
C GLN A 669 -29.09 14.44 -24.37
N ASP A 670 -29.10 13.96 -25.60
CA ASP A 670 -30.32 13.85 -26.42
C ASP A 670 -31.06 12.52 -26.20
N GLN A 671 -30.44 11.55 -25.52
CA GLN A 671 -30.96 10.21 -25.26
C GLN A 671 -31.37 9.45 -26.52
N GLY A 672 -30.59 9.60 -27.60
CA GLY A 672 -30.87 9.01 -28.91
C GLY A 672 -31.82 9.86 -29.76
N GLY A 673 -32.04 11.11 -29.38
CA GLY A 673 -32.76 12.10 -30.18
C GLY A 673 -32.03 12.41 -31.50
N ALA A 674 -32.78 12.90 -32.50
CA ALA A 674 -32.20 13.23 -33.81
C ALA A 674 -31.99 14.74 -33.99
N GLN A 675 -32.57 15.58 -33.12
CA GLN A 675 -32.42 17.03 -33.22
C GLN A 675 -31.03 17.47 -32.79
N ASN A 676 -30.32 18.17 -33.67
CA ASN A 676 -29.12 18.91 -33.31
C ASN A 676 -29.49 20.36 -32.99
N ILE A 677 -29.32 20.75 -31.74
CA ILE A 677 -29.61 22.11 -31.24
C ILE A 677 -28.35 22.96 -31.05
N GLY A 678 -27.19 22.52 -31.55
CA GLY A 678 -25.89 23.16 -31.33
C GLY A 678 -25.08 22.56 -30.17
N LEU A 679 -25.66 21.61 -29.42
CA LEU A 679 -24.98 20.84 -28.39
C LEU A 679 -24.68 19.41 -28.87
N THR A 680 -23.57 18.84 -28.42
CA THR A 680 -23.14 17.48 -28.77
C THR A 680 -23.53 16.49 -27.68
N ASP A 681 -24.21 15.40 -28.05
CA ASP A 681 -24.62 14.34 -27.11
C ASP A 681 -23.44 13.81 -26.29
N GLY A 682 -23.65 13.68 -24.98
CA GLY A 682 -22.65 13.22 -24.02
C GLY A 682 -21.53 14.21 -23.72
N ALA A 683 -21.50 15.39 -24.34
CA ALA A 683 -20.44 16.38 -24.13
C ALA A 683 -20.60 17.14 -22.80
N LEU A 684 -19.45 17.56 -22.26
CA LEU A 684 -19.35 18.40 -21.07
C LEU A 684 -19.53 19.87 -21.46
N TYR A 685 -20.39 20.58 -20.74
CA TYR A 685 -20.57 22.02 -20.85
C TYR A 685 -20.56 22.67 -19.46
N TYR A 686 -20.38 23.98 -19.42
CA TYR A 686 -20.53 24.82 -18.23
C TYR A 686 -21.71 25.75 -18.43
N VAL A 687 -22.47 26.03 -17.37
CA VAL A 687 -23.70 26.83 -17.47
C VAL A 687 -23.57 28.18 -16.80
N ASN A 688 -24.25 29.18 -17.35
CA ASN A 688 -24.55 30.44 -16.66
C ASN A 688 -26.04 30.47 -16.30
N SER A 689 -26.37 30.80 -15.04
CA SER A 689 -27.72 30.93 -14.52
C SER A 689 -28.29 32.31 -14.86
N GLN A 690 -29.14 32.34 -15.90
CA GLN A 690 -29.77 33.57 -16.36
C GLN A 690 -30.97 33.93 -15.46
N THR A 691 -31.75 32.91 -15.07
CA THR A 691 -32.83 33.02 -14.07
C THR A 691 -32.91 31.71 -13.29
N ALA A 692 -33.93 31.52 -12.45
CA ALA A 692 -34.15 30.24 -11.77
C ALA A 692 -34.46 29.07 -12.73
N THR A 693 -34.97 29.34 -13.93
CA THR A 693 -35.44 28.31 -14.90
C THR A 693 -34.76 28.40 -16.26
N THR A 694 -33.78 29.29 -16.44
CA THR A 694 -33.14 29.51 -17.75
C THR A 694 -31.61 29.54 -17.66
N LEU A 695 -30.95 28.91 -18.63
CA LEU A 695 -29.50 28.71 -18.67
C LEU A 695 -28.93 29.06 -20.06
N SER A 696 -27.69 29.53 -20.11
CA SER A 696 -26.85 29.51 -21.33
C SER A 696 -25.71 28.49 -21.16
N PHE A 697 -25.18 27.97 -22.27
CA PHE A 697 -24.15 26.92 -22.29
C PHE A 697 -22.82 27.44 -22.82
N HIS A 698 -21.72 26.92 -22.28
CA HIS A 698 -20.36 27.35 -22.55
C HIS A 698 -19.41 26.15 -22.58
N THR A 699 -18.34 26.23 -23.36
CA THR A 699 -17.32 25.16 -23.44
C THR A 699 -16.25 25.28 -22.36
N THR A 700 -16.16 26.43 -21.69
CA THR A 700 -15.23 26.65 -20.57
C THR A 700 -15.95 27.22 -19.35
N LYS A 701 -15.42 26.91 -18.16
CA LYS A 701 -15.92 27.46 -16.89
C LYS A 701 -15.76 28.99 -16.83
N ALA A 702 -14.67 29.51 -17.37
CA ALA A 702 -14.39 30.95 -17.35
C ALA A 702 -15.43 31.73 -18.16
N ASP A 703 -15.78 31.23 -19.34
CA ASP A 703 -16.82 31.81 -20.19
C ASP A 703 -18.20 31.74 -19.53
N ALA A 704 -18.54 30.62 -18.88
CA ALA A 704 -19.78 30.51 -18.13
C ALA A 704 -19.90 31.51 -16.98
N ILE A 705 -18.82 31.79 -16.26
CA ILE A 705 -18.83 32.78 -15.16
C ILE A 705 -18.92 34.22 -15.71
N ALA A 706 -18.25 34.49 -16.83
CA ALA A 706 -18.24 35.81 -17.46
C ALA A 706 -19.45 36.06 -18.38
N ASP A 707 -20.22 35.01 -18.68
CA ASP A 707 -21.29 34.97 -19.67
C ASP A 707 -20.84 35.45 -21.07
N THR A 708 -19.66 35.00 -21.48
CA THR A 708 -19.07 35.27 -22.80
C THR A 708 -19.08 34.02 -23.65
N SER A 709 -18.99 34.13 -24.99
CA SER A 709 -18.79 32.95 -25.86
C SER A 709 -19.87 31.85 -25.71
N ARG A 710 -21.13 32.23 -25.48
CA ARG A 710 -22.26 31.29 -25.42
C ARG A 710 -22.27 30.37 -26.64
N VAL A 711 -22.60 29.09 -26.43
CA VAL A 711 -22.80 28.14 -27.53
C VAL A 711 -24.06 28.53 -28.30
N ASN A 712 -23.92 28.73 -29.61
CA ASN A 712 -25.05 29.05 -30.49
C ASN A 712 -26.09 27.92 -30.47
N LEU A 713 -27.32 28.23 -30.10
CA LEU A 713 -28.41 27.26 -30.03
C LEU A 713 -29.36 27.37 -31.23
N THR A 714 -29.84 26.24 -31.72
CA THR A 714 -30.90 26.18 -32.72
C THR A 714 -32.18 25.59 -32.14
N SER A 715 -33.27 26.34 -32.21
CA SER A 715 -34.60 25.86 -31.83
C SER A 715 -35.21 25.06 -32.99
N VAL A 716 -35.40 23.75 -32.80
CA VAL A 716 -35.88 22.84 -33.85
C VAL A 716 -36.60 21.64 -33.26
N GLY A 717 -37.61 21.12 -33.98
CA GLY A 717 -38.34 19.92 -33.59
C GLY A 717 -39.14 20.07 -32.29
N SER A 718 -39.37 18.95 -31.61
CA SER A 718 -40.09 18.90 -30.32
C SER A 718 -39.63 17.70 -29.49
N GLU A 719 -38.33 17.44 -29.48
CA GLU A 719 -37.72 16.40 -28.64
C GLU A 719 -37.51 16.92 -27.21
N THR A 720 -37.33 16.01 -26.25
CA THR A 720 -36.95 16.34 -24.88
C THR A 720 -35.50 15.96 -24.69
N HIS A 721 -34.66 16.95 -24.42
CA HIS A 721 -33.24 16.74 -24.13
C HIS A 721 -32.95 16.99 -22.66
N TYR A 722 -31.85 16.43 -22.17
CA TYR A 722 -31.54 16.35 -20.76
C TYR A 722 -30.23 17.03 -20.42
N ILE A 723 -30.18 17.60 -19.23
CA ILE A 723 -28.95 18.05 -18.58
C ILE A 723 -28.79 17.31 -17.26
N TYR A 724 -27.61 16.75 -17.08
CA TYR A 724 -27.19 16.07 -15.86
C TYR A 724 -26.08 16.86 -15.22
N SER A 725 -26.10 17.00 -13.89
CA SER A 725 -24.93 17.56 -13.21
C SER A 725 -23.71 16.68 -13.47
N ALA A 726 -22.55 17.32 -13.71
CA ALA A 726 -21.29 16.59 -13.80
C ALA A 726 -20.83 16.04 -12.45
N LYS A 727 -21.52 16.35 -11.34
CA LYS A 727 -21.30 15.84 -9.98
C LYS A 727 -22.42 14.90 -9.51
N ALA A 728 -23.02 14.13 -10.40
CA ALA A 728 -24.12 13.24 -10.01
C ALA A 728 -23.63 12.15 -9.03
N ASP A 729 -24.45 11.76 -8.07
CA ASP A 729 -24.10 10.70 -7.11
C ASP A 729 -23.90 9.35 -7.80
N VAL A 730 -24.80 9.03 -8.74
CA VAL A 730 -24.80 7.76 -9.48
C VAL A 730 -24.73 8.03 -10.98
N TYR A 731 -23.83 7.33 -11.65
CA TYR A 731 -23.79 7.24 -13.10
C TYR A 731 -24.33 5.87 -13.55
N ASN A 732 -25.46 5.88 -14.26
CA ASN A 732 -26.01 4.71 -14.93
C ASN A 732 -25.34 4.56 -16.30
N ASN A 733 -24.32 3.69 -16.35
CA ASN A 733 -23.58 3.33 -17.55
C ASN A 733 -24.01 1.96 -18.10
N SER A 734 -25.24 1.53 -17.83
CA SER A 734 -25.73 0.20 -18.21
C SER A 734 -26.20 0.07 -19.66
N GLY A 735 -26.44 1.19 -20.34
CA GLY A 735 -27.06 1.23 -21.66
C GLY A 735 -28.54 0.84 -21.65
N GLY A 736 -29.21 0.90 -20.49
CA GLY A 736 -30.62 0.53 -20.37
C GLY A 736 -31.27 0.99 -19.07
N VAL A 737 -32.43 0.38 -18.77
CA VAL A 737 -33.22 0.74 -17.59
C VAL A 737 -32.62 0.12 -16.33
N ILE A 738 -32.42 0.93 -15.29
CA ILE A 738 -32.15 0.47 -13.93
C ILE A 738 -33.25 0.93 -12.97
N THR A 739 -33.46 0.18 -11.91
CA THR A 739 -34.30 0.58 -10.77
C THR A 739 -33.44 0.65 -9.52
N ILE A 740 -33.52 1.73 -8.75
CA ILE A 740 -32.83 1.90 -7.46
C ILE A 740 -33.88 1.93 -6.35
N ASN A 741 -33.84 0.94 -5.46
CA ASN A 741 -34.64 0.93 -4.24
C ASN A 741 -33.81 1.49 -3.09
N VAL A 742 -34.19 2.67 -2.58
CA VAL A 742 -33.57 3.31 -1.43
C VAL A 742 -34.25 2.79 -0.16
N LEU A 743 -33.47 2.18 0.72
CA LEU A 743 -33.95 1.56 1.96
C LEU A 743 -33.25 2.14 3.19
N SER A 744 -33.81 1.86 4.37
CA SER A 744 -33.20 2.08 5.68
C SER A 744 -32.70 3.51 5.94
N GLY A 745 -33.38 4.52 5.35
CA GLY A 745 -33.02 5.94 5.52
C GLY A 745 -31.88 6.43 4.62
N GLY A 746 -31.51 5.67 3.58
CA GLY A 746 -30.53 6.10 2.59
C GLY A 746 -30.92 7.39 1.86
N SER A 747 -29.91 8.05 1.28
CA SER A 747 -30.11 9.27 0.50
C SER A 747 -30.75 8.96 -0.86
N THR A 748 -31.59 9.87 -1.36
CA THR A 748 -32.03 9.84 -2.77
C THR A 748 -30.88 10.31 -3.65
N PRO A 749 -30.30 9.47 -4.53
CA PRO A 749 -29.17 9.87 -5.36
C PRO A 749 -29.59 10.80 -6.48
N THR A 750 -28.73 11.75 -6.81
CA THR A 750 -28.74 12.42 -8.11
C THR A 750 -28.16 11.51 -9.19
N ILE A 751 -28.74 11.56 -10.38
CA ILE A 751 -28.46 10.60 -11.45
C ILE A 751 -27.87 11.31 -12.66
N ARG A 752 -26.84 10.68 -13.24
CA ARG A 752 -26.41 10.87 -14.62
C ARG A 752 -26.68 9.59 -15.39
N GLU A 753 -27.20 9.71 -16.60
CA GLU A 753 -27.42 8.57 -17.50
C GLU A 753 -26.31 8.51 -18.55
N SER A 754 -26.00 7.35 -19.10
CA SER A 754 -25.35 7.21 -20.41
C SER A 754 -26.40 7.32 -21.52
N ASN A 755 -25.97 7.40 -22.78
CA ASN A 755 -26.92 7.33 -23.89
C ASN A 755 -27.74 6.01 -23.82
N SER A 756 -29.05 6.10 -24.09
CA SER A 756 -30.03 5.01 -24.01
C SER A 756 -30.27 4.43 -22.59
N SER A 757 -29.73 5.07 -21.56
CA SER A 757 -29.93 4.66 -20.16
C SER A 757 -31.08 5.44 -19.50
N SER A 758 -31.78 4.80 -18.57
CA SER A 758 -32.75 5.48 -17.72
C SER A 758 -32.83 4.87 -16.32
N THR A 759 -33.04 5.71 -15.31
CA THR A 759 -33.13 5.29 -13.90
C THR A 759 -34.50 5.57 -13.31
N ILE A 760 -35.07 4.56 -12.65
CA ILE A 760 -36.26 4.65 -11.80
C ILE A 760 -35.81 4.62 -10.34
N ILE A 761 -36.22 5.61 -9.53
CA ILE A 761 -35.92 5.65 -8.08
C ILE A 761 -37.19 5.34 -7.28
N ASN A 762 -37.09 4.33 -6.43
CA ASN A 762 -38.08 3.95 -5.43
C ASN A 762 -37.53 4.23 -4.03
N ASN A 763 -37.91 5.35 -3.44
CA ASN A 763 -37.63 5.74 -2.07
C ASN A 763 -38.91 5.72 -1.24
N ALA A 764 -39.39 4.52 -0.91
CA ALA A 764 -40.66 4.34 -0.22
C ALA A 764 -40.55 4.69 1.28
N VAL A 765 -41.30 5.69 1.72
CA VAL A 765 -41.45 6.06 3.13
C VAL A 765 -42.83 5.66 3.66
N ASN A 766 -42.93 5.34 4.95
CA ASN A 766 -44.18 4.94 5.58
C ASN A 766 -44.98 6.16 6.03
N LEU A 767 -46.28 6.17 5.72
CA LEU A 767 -47.24 7.14 6.19
C LEU A 767 -48.22 6.43 7.13
N THR A 768 -48.31 6.89 8.37
CA THR A 768 -49.13 6.26 9.41
C THR A 768 -50.05 7.29 10.06
N VAL A 769 -51.34 6.95 10.14
CA VAL A 769 -52.32 7.71 10.92
C VAL A 769 -52.94 6.79 11.95
N THR A 770 -52.82 7.15 13.22
CA THR A 770 -53.45 6.46 14.36
C THR A 770 -54.64 7.28 14.83
N VAL A 771 -55.80 6.65 15.00
CA VAL A 771 -57.03 7.32 15.46
C VAL A 771 -57.42 6.77 16.82
N LYS A 772 -57.54 7.66 17.80
CA LYS A 772 -57.98 7.38 19.18
C LYS A 772 -59.15 8.28 19.56
N ASP A 773 -59.95 7.91 20.55
CA ASP A 773 -60.94 8.80 21.16
C ASP A 773 -60.33 9.64 22.30
N GLU A 774 -61.13 10.52 22.90
CA GLU A 774 -60.73 11.39 24.02
C GLU A 774 -60.29 10.62 25.28
N ALA A 775 -60.71 9.36 25.43
CA ALA A 775 -60.28 8.48 26.52
C ALA A 775 -58.98 7.71 26.17
N GLY A 776 -58.43 7.92 24.97
CA GLY A 776 -57.24 7.24 24.46
C GLY A 776 -57.51 5.84 23.91
N ALA A 777 -58.78 5.41 23.81
CA ALA A 777 -59.14 4.13 23.22
C ALA A 777 -59.02 4.17 21.70
N ILE A 778 -58.60 3.05 21.11
CA ILE A 778 -58.42 2.90 19.65
C ILE A 778 -59.75 2.94 18.91
N VAL A 779 -59.82 3.74 17.83
CA VAL A 779 -61.02 3.84 17.00
C VAL A 779 -60.86 3.03 15.71
N GLN A 780 -61.46 1.85 15.67
CA GLN A 780 -61.51 0.99 14.48
C GLN A 780 -62.52 1.51 13.45
N ASN A 781 -62.26 1.25 12.16
CA ASN A 781 -63.13 1.61 11.04
C ASN A 781 -63.41 3.13 10.93
N ALA A 782 -62.46 3.97 11.35
CA ALA A 782 -62.44 5.38 10.98
C ALA A 782 -61.91 5.52 9.56
N ARG A 783 -62.55 6.33 8.72
CA ARG A 783 -62.08 6.64 7.37
C ARG A 783 -61.00 7.69 7.44
N VAL A 784 -59.82 7.39 6.94
CA VAL A 784 -58.70 8.32 6.83
C VAL A 784 -58.40 8.52 5.35
N ALA A 785 -58.37 9.78 4.93
CA ALA A 785 -57.93 10.15 3.60
C ALA A 785 -56.79 11.18 3.70
N MET A 786 -55.80 11.06 2.83
CA MET A 786 -54.66 11.98 2.76
C MET A 786 -54.49 12.48 1.34
N TYR A 787 -54.26 13.79 1.20
CA TYR A 787 -54.12 14.46 -0.08
C TYR A 787 -52.90 15.38 -0.06
N LYS A 788 -52.20 15.48 -1.19
CA LYS A 788 -51.20 16.55 -1.40
C LYS A 788 -51.91 17.90 -1.40
N THR A 789 -51.30 18.91 -0.79
CA THR A 789 -51.88 20.26 -0.83
C THR A 789 -51.70 20.97 -2.17
N SER A 790 -50.69 20.57 -2.95
CA SER A 790 -50.32 21.22 -4.21
C SER A 790 -51.34 21.00 -5.33
N ASP A 791 -51.86 19.77 -5.46
CA ASP A 791 -52.67 19.32 -6.59
C ASP A 791 -53.91 18.50 -6.15
N SER A 792 -54.13 18.36 -4.84
CA SER A 792 -55.21 17.53 -4.27
C SER A 792 -55.14 16.04 -4.65
N LEU A 793 -53.98 15.55 -5.08
CA LEU A 793 -53.81 14.13 -5.43
C LEU A 793 -53.98 13.25 -4.18
N GLU A 794 -54.83 12.22 -4.29
CA GLU A 794 -55.08 11.26 -3.22
C GLU A 794 -53.86 10.36 -3.01
N ILE A 795 -53.35 10.32 -1.78
CA ILE A 795 -52.23 9.46 -1.36
C ILE A 795 -52.73 8.18 -0.70
N MET A 796 -53.77 8.29 0.12
CA MET A 796 -54.45 7.15 0.74
C MET A 796 -55.89 7.48 1.06
N ASN A 797 -56.76 6.46 1.03
CA ASN A 797 -58.16 6.55 1.43
C ASN A 797 -58.64 5.18 1.95
N ALA A 798 -58.47 4.94 3.24
CA ALA A 798 -58.68 3.62 3.84
C ALA A 798 -59.32 3.71 5.23
N LEU A 799 -59.75 2.55 5.75
CA LEU A 799 -60.31 2.42 7.08
C LEU A 799 -59.21 2.03 8.07
N THR A 800 -59.26 2.55 9.30
CA THR A 800 -58.39 2.09 10.39
C THR A 800 -58.67 0.63 10.75
N ASN A 801 -57.61 -0.14 10.98
CA ASN A 801 -57.67 -1.54 11.38
C ASN A 801 -58.08 -1.70 12.86
N ALA A 802 -58.07 -2.94 13.37
CA ALA A 802 -58.43 -3.26 14.75
C ALA A 802 -57.54 -2.58 15.81
N SER A 803 -56.37 -2.05 15.43
CA SER A 803 -55.49 -1.27 16.30
C SER A 803 -55.69 0.24 16.18
N GLY A 804 -56.71 0.69 15.44
CA GLY A 804 -56.95 2.12 15.17
C GLY A 804 -55.96 2.74 14.17
N ILE A 805 -55.21 1.94 13.42
CA ILE A 805 -54.13 2.41 12.55
C ILE A 805 -54.52 2.24 11.08
N VAL A 806 -54.13 3.20 10.26
CA VAL A 806 -54.03 3.05 8.81
C VAL A 806 -52.61 3.40 8.38
N SER A 807 -52.07 2.67 7.41
CA SER A 807 -50.75 2.93 6.86
C SER A 807 -50.72 2.74 5.34
N THR A 808 -49.88 3.52 4.67
CA THR A 808 -49.53 3.34 3.26
C THR A 808 -48.06 3.67 3.05
N THR A 809 -47.51 3.37 1.87
CA THR A 809 -46.20 3.87 1.45
C THR A 809 -46.34 5.03 0.47
N TYR A 810 -45.33 5.89 0.44
CA TYR A 810 -45.21 7.01 -0.49
C TYR A 810 -43.80 7.06 -1.05
N ASN A 811 -43.65 7.24 -2.36
CA ASN A 811 -42.33 7.42 -2.98
C ASN A 811 -41.84 8.85 -2.71
N TYR A 812 -41.01 9.01 -1.68
CA TYR A 812 -40.48 10.30 -1.26
C TYR A 812 -39.43 10.80 -2.25
N THR A 813 -39.67 11.97 -2.83
CA THR A 813 -38.70 12.68 -3.68
C THR A 813 -38.30 14.03 -3.07
N THR A 814 -39.20 14.64 -2.30
CA THR A 814 -39.00 15.92 -1.60
C THR A 814 -40.06 16.06 -0.50
N ASP A 815 -39.81 16.95 0.45
CA ASP A 815 -40.76 17.32 1.49
C ASP A 815 -42.09 17.72 0.84
N THR A 816 -43.14 16.94 1.11
CA THR A 816 -44.43 17.09 0.44
C THR A 816 -45.48 17.50 1.47
N PRO A 817 -45.97 18.75 1.43
CA PRO A 817 -47.07 19.18 2.30
C PRO A 817 -48.38 18.43 1.98
N ILE A 818 -49.12 18.03 3.02
CA ILE A 818 -50.32 17.20 2.94
C ILE A 818 -51.44 17.70 3.86
N ILE A 819 -52.67 17.33 3.52
CA ILE A 819 -53.84 17.40 4.39
C ILE A 819 -54.33 15.99 4.67
N VAL A 820 -54.58 15.69 5.95
CA VAL A 820 -55.19 14.45 6.44
C VAL A 820 -56.61 14.75 6.90
N ARG A 821 -57.57 13.99 6.40
CA ARG A 821 -58.98 14.07 6.77
C ARG A 821 -59.41 12.75 7.41
N VAL A 822 -59.97 12.82 8.61
CA VAL A 822 -60.43 11.64 9.36
C VAL A 822 -61.90 11.80 9.70
N ARG A 823 -62.74 10.80 9.39
CA ARG A 823 -64.17 10.79 9.71
C ARG A 823 -64.67 9.40 10.13
N LYS A 824 -65.69 9.36 10.99
CA LYS A 824 -66.44 8.13 11.32
C LYS A 824 -67.90 8.47 11.63
N SER A 825 -68.81 8.09 10.74
CA SER A 825 -70.23 8.48 10.83
C SER A 825 -71.23 7.40 10.39
N SER A 826 -70.77 6.17 10.14
CA SER A 826 -71.58 5.12 9.50
C SER A 826 -72.27 4.17 10.48
N THR A 827 -71.67 3.88 11.64
CA THR A 827 -72.21 2.96 12.67
C THR A 827 -71.52 3.17 14.03
N GLY A 828 -72.27 3.11 15.13
CA GLY A 828 -71.77 3.33 16.51
C GLY A 828 -71.64 4.80 16.88
N THR A 829 -70.77 5.12 17.85
CA THR A 829 -70.44 6.51 18.24
C THR A 829 -69.99 7.31 17.02
N LYS A 830 -70.67 8.44 16.77
CA LYS A 830 -70.29 9.39 15.73
C LYS A 830 -69.27 10.37 16.30
N TYR A 831 -68.35 10.80 15.45
CA TYR A 831 -67.27 11.70 15.84
C TYR A 831 -67.22 12.91 14.92
N ILE A 832 -66.83 14.05 15.46
CA ILE A 832 -66.60 15.27 14.69
C ILE A 832 -65.45 15.01 13.70
N PRO A 833 -65.64 15.25 12.39
CA PRO A 833 -64.57 15.07 11.42
C PRO A 833 -63.36 15.96 11.73
N VAL A 834 -62.15 15.40 11.61
CA VAL A 834 -60.90 16.12 11.87
C VAL A 834 -60.17 16.35 10.56
N ASN A 835 -59.70 17.58 10.34
CA ASN A 835 -58.75 17.93 9.29
C ASN A 835 -57.44 18.35 9.95
N ALA A 836 -56.33 17.72 9.58
CA ALA A 836 -54.99 18.05 10.04
C ALA A 836 -54.09 18.33 8.84
N THR A 837 -53.11 19.21 9.01
CA THR A 837 -52.05 19.47 8.02
C THR A 837 -50.75 18.81 8.48
N GLY A 838 -49.91 18.42 7.55
CA GLY A 838 -48.59 17.87 7.83
C GLY A 838 -47.67 17.95 6.62
N THR A 839 -46.46 17.44 6.77
CA THR A 839 -45.50 17.31 5.67
C THR A 839 -44.95 15.90 5.69
N ILE A 840 -45.00 15.21 4.56
CA ILE A 840 -44.26 13.96 4.37
C ILE A 840 -42.80 14.32 4.26
N GLN A 841 -41.97 13.77 5.14
CA GLN A 841 -40.52 13.97 5.16
C GLN A 841 -39.80 12.71 4.71
N SER A 842 -38.46 12.77 4.63
CA SER A 842 -37.62 11.60 4.33
C SER A 842 -37.79 10.45 5.33
N SER A 843 -38.22 10.72 6.56
CA SER A 843 -38.59 9.71 7.56
C SER A 843 -40.03 9.19 7.44
N GLY A 844 -40.79 9.67 6.45
CA GLY A 844 -42.23 9.41 6.29
C GLY A 844 -43.10 10.42 7.02
N PHE A 845 -44.27 9.96 7.46
CA PHE A 845 -45.24 10.78 8.19
C PHE A 845 -45.93 9.94 9.26
N ASN A 846 -46.05 10.47 10.47
CA ASN A 846 -46.78 9.83 11.56
C ASN A 846 -47.66 10.86 12.27
N LEU A 847 -48.97 10.59 12.34
CA LEU A 847 -49.94 11.45 12.99
C LEU A 847 -50.84 10.62 13.91
N THR A 848 -51.02 11.08 15.14
CA THR A 848 -52.11 10.61 16.01
C THR A 848 -53.24 11.64 16.00
N VAL A 849 -54.44 11.19 15.62
CA VAL A 849 -55.67 11.98 15.63
C VAL A 849 -56.54 11.56 16.80
N THR A 850 -56.93 12.52 17.63
CA THR A 850 -57.90 12.33 18.70
C THR A 850 -59.29 12.74 18.21
N PHE A 851 -60.23 11.82 18.27
CA PHE A 851 -61.62 12.01 17.91
C PHE A 851 -62.45 12.39 19.13
N ILE A 852 -63.25 13.45 18.95
CA ILE A 852 -64.23 13.94 19.93
C ILE A 852 -65.60 13.40 19.52
N ALA A 853 -66.29 12.77 20.46
CA ALA A 853 -67.63 12.23 20.21
C ALA A 853 -68.60 13.37 19.86
N ASP A 854 -69.37 13.19 18.80
CA ASP A 854 -70.39 14.16 18.39
C ASP A 854 -71.65 13.93 19.20
N SER A 855 -71.89 14.79 20.20
CA SER A 855 -73.08 14.71 21.07
C SER A 855 -74.37 15.22 20.41
N VAL A 856 -74.28 15.78 19.21
CA VAL A 856 -75.42 16.35 18.47
C VAL A 856 -75.89 15.41 17.36
N ALA A 857 -74.98 14.69 16.71
CA ALA A 857 -75.29 13.68 15.71
C ALA A 857 -75.53 12.30 16.37
N THR A 858 -76.79 11.93 16.62
CA THR A 858 -77.19 10.55 17.00
C THR A 858 -77.30 9.64 15.80
#